data_AF-A0A1F3S7M8-F1
#
_entry.id   AF-A0A1F3S7M8-F1
#
_cell.length_a   1.000
_cell.length_b   1.000
_cell.length_c   1.000
_cell.angle_alpha   90.00
_cell.angle_beta   90.00
_cell.angle_gamma   90.00
#
_symmetry.space_group_name_H-M   'P 1'
#
loop_
_entity.id
_entity.type
_entity.pdbx_description
1 polymer ?
#
loop_
_entity_poly.entity_id
_entity_poly.type
_entity_poly.pdbx_seq_one_letter_code
_entity_poly.pdbx_strand_id
1 'polypeptide(L)'
;MTDNEQSNEGGKLTLKKIYFTYRDSKMGKYTGYHFNYGEYAPVDAGGGAYYHPDEYSIGSPTLNLNSTYNPGGGLPAEMTGLNPVYNIKAYDTWGNYKPNGGGCANTDPLNSAEFPYTVQDQGAQDVYSSAWSLRKIKLPSGGSISVTYESDDYAKVQNKETKRMFKVQGVGDAADGMNGSSQYYVNLASGNELFTLIPSRDHTNYVYLEVDDAADIGWSSSEIRQKYIGNSNEPIHFRFLMNMTMAGGDNVADNNAKFDYVTGYFMYDNSNALQIFETNGKKYLSLPIKQVDMEGGVFGAAGVQVNPISKAGWLFGRKYLNGHVYSLQPNGNSSDVLELVNQLVGPSTLNNLIEAFTGPNGALERKNIARRFIKGKAWVRLREPDQCKLGGGCRVKEIRMSDAWADMTDGPNYQTMNYGQRYSYALSDGTTSGVATYEPVGNKENPFVQPVFTTTNHILAPDEENYVEMPFGESFFPNPQVTYARVMVSNVTAGEAPSGNPDHVVKKLHRTGHVITEFYTSKDFPTITDQTRIDPMEDKQEALDNILSLNVRKHFTASQGYVIHLNDMNGKQKAQWVFAEGQNAPISGVEYIYATNSTPAGYSAASEPMANGGKLNNRVRVINPDGSIELKTIGVEVDVVNDFRENATNSETMGLNTNLANFFIGIIPGIVPLPMPDYCRSKDQFRSVVTTKVINTFGILQETIAYDAGASVSTKNLAWDAETGEVLVTETVDEYSDKYYTFNYPAHWYYKGMAQAANNLGMRGSLSYVGSGFYTINGISPYLAGDFLIEGDELYLVGSSDTIGWVREINGNEFKLIDREGNIITDAASSAATFEVVRSGHRNLQSAGIMNVTLMENPLKDGSGNYYASIPTSFLQTTDWSDWKIINAGAVDYSDRWKVGCECGVDLGSATYNPYVVNERGVWRTKSSRTYLTGRNKQDTLTPRREGYFTSFAPMYKQSNGGTWYKNFQNWTFVAEVTKYSPYGFELENRDALDRKSAAQYGYNNTFPMAVGANTRYREIGFDGFEDYGFDGCSVNAHFSFKDATYAGLDSLHAHTGRHSFKVAAGDSARMSKKLECTTREHP
;
A
#
# COMPACT_ATOMS: atom_id res chain seq x y z
N MET A 1 27.96 12.50 7.95
CA MET A 1 26.94 13.52 8.26
C MET A 1 27.60 14.88 8.20
N THR A 2 27.07 15.79 7.39
CA THR A 2 27.57 17.17 7.29
C THR A 2 27.37 17.93 8.59
N ASP A 3 28.09 19.04 8.82
CA ASP A 3 27.93 19.86 10.04
C ASP A 3 26.50 20.42 10.21
N ASN A 4 25.73 20.52 9.11
CA ASN A 4 24.30 20.84 9.12
C ASN A 4 23.40 19.69 9.61
N GLU A 5 23.86 18.44 9.48
CA GLU A 5 23.15 17.26 10.00
C GLU A 5 23.49 17.01 11.48
N GLN A 6 24.70 17.36 11.92
CA GLN A 6 25.12 17.20 13.32
C GLN A 6 24.54 18.27 14.27
N SER A 7 24.10 19.41 13.74
CA SER A 7 23.45 20.49 14.51
C SER A 7 21.91 20.42 14.53
N ASN A 8 21.30 19.44 13.82
CA ASN A 8 19.85 19.28 13.78
C ASN A 8 19.35 18.45 14.97
N GLU A 9 19.36 19.04 16.16
CA GLU A 9 18.89 18.40 17.40
C GLU A 9 17.35 18.37 17.57
N GLY A 10 16.51 18.69 16.55
CA GLY A 10 15.07 18.78 16.84
C GLY A 10 14.03 19.00 15.73
N GLY A 11 14.21 18.59 14.45
CA GLY A 11 13.09 18.75 13.50
C GLY A 11 13.19 18.10 12.11
N LYS A 12 12.06 18.17 11.38
CA LYS A 12 11.88 17.70 9.99
C LYS A 12 12.64 18.60 9.01
N LEU A 13 13.38 18.00 8.08
CA LEU A 13 14.09 18.73 7.02
C LEU A 13 13.08 19.42 6.10
N THR A 14 13.10 20.76 6.05
CA THR A 14 12.19 21.57 5.24
C THR A 14 12.96 22.35 4.18
N LEU A 15 12.42 22.34 2.96
CA LEU A 15 13.00 23.07 1.84
C LEU A 15 12.75 24.56 2.04
N LYS A 16 13.77 25.40 2.20
CA LYS A 16 13.55 26.85 2.41
C LYS A 16 13.48 27.67 1.13
N LYS A 17 14.33 27.36 0.15
CA LYS A 17 14.48 28.14 -1.08
C LYS A 17 14.95 27.28 -2.25
N ILE A 18 14.36 27.48 -3.43
CA ILE A 18 14.82 26.93 -4.71
C ILE A 18 15.07 28.08 -5.68
N TYR A 19 16.15 27.99 -6.45
CA TYR A 19 16.42 28.89 -7.57
C TYR A 19 17.16 28.17 -8.68
N PHE A 20 17.04 28.69 -9.89
CA PHE A 20 17.74 28.20 -11.07
C PHE A 20 18.85 29.18 -11.45
N THR A 21 19.98 28.66 -11.90
CA THR A 21 21.08 29.46 -12.49
C THR A 21 21.26 29.03 -13.93
N TYR A 22 21.64 29.96 -14.80
CA TYR A 22 21.96 29.66 -16.19
C TYR A 22 23.39 30.15 -16.46
N ARG A 23 24.30 29.21 -16.70
CA ARG A 23 25.75 29.45 -16.73
C ARG A 23 26.20 30.20 -15.47
N ASP A 24 26.87 31.34 -15.60
CA ASP A 24 27.37 32.15 -14.49
C ASP A 24 26.35 33.17 -13.95
N SER A 25 25.13 33.22 -14.51
CA SER A 25 24.10 34.16 -14.06
C SER A 25 23.51 33.74 -12.72
N LYS A 26 23.80 34.55 -11.69
CA LYS A 26 23.26 34.41 -10.33
C LYS A 26 21.91 35.12 -10.16
N MET A 27 21.29 35.65 -11.22
CA MET A 27 20.03 36.41 -11.13
C MET A 27 18.91 35.60 -10.46
N GLY A 28 18.76 34.32 -10.81
CA GLY A 28 17.76 33.46 -10.18
C GLY A 28 17.96 33.28 -8.68
N LYS A 29 19.18 33.45 -8.15
CA LYS A 29 19.44 33.42 -6.70
C LYS A 29 18.69 34.52 -5.95
N TYR A 30 18.50 35.68 -6.57
CA TYR A 30 17.81 36.84 -5.95
C TYR A 30 16.29 36.75 -6.10
N THR A 31 15.79 36.08 -7.14
CA THR A 31 14.35 35.87 -7.40
C THR A 31 14.01 34.38 -7.33
N GLY A 32 14.25 33.76 -6.18
CA GLY A 32 13.97 32.33 -5.97
C GLY A 32 12.55 32.07 -5.48
N TYR A 33 12.13 30.81 -5.52
CA TYR A 33 10.96 30.33 -4.79
C TYR A 33 11.32 30.23 -3.32
N HIS A 34 10.53 30.85 -2.44
CA HIS A 34 10.69 30.71 -0.99
C HIS A 34 9.51 29.96 -0.41
N PHE A 35 9.80 28.97 0.42
CA PHE A 35 8.81 28.07 1.00
C PHE A 35 8.72 28.38 2.49
N ASN A 36 7.52 28.70 2.94
CA ASN A 36 7.23 29.05 4.32
C ASN A 36 6.27 28.03 4.94
N TYR A 37 6.72 27.40 6.01
CA TYR A 37 5.97 26.40 6.79
C TYR A 37 5.33 27.00 8.05
N GLY A 38 5.62 28.26 8.40
CA GLY A 38 5.02 28.96 9.53
C GLY A 38 4.97 30.46 9.27
N GLU A 39 3.76 31.04 9.20
CA GLU A 39 3.62 32.50 9.29
C GLU A 39 3.30 32.87 10.74
N TYR A 40 4.05 33.82 11.27
CA TYR A 40 3.68 34.59 12.45
C TYR A 40 2.36 35.29 12.11
N ALA A 41 1.30 35.06 12.88
CA ALA A 41 0.08 35.84 12.71
C ALA A 41 0.45 37.33 12.92
N PRO A 42 0.04 38.25 12.04
CA PRO A 42 0.11 39.66 12.37
C PRO A 42 -0.88 39.88 13.52
N VAL A 43 -0.36 40.22 14.70
CA VAL A 43 -1.21 40.65 15.80
C VAL A 43 -1.66 42.07 15.45
N ASP A 44 -2.94 42.22 15.12
CA ASP A 44 -3.58 43.53 15.11
C ASP A 44 -3.58 44.09 16.54
N ALA A 45 -2.56 44.87 16.88
CA ALA A 45 -2.55 45.73 18.06
C ALA A 45 -1.55 46.89 17.88
N GLY A 46 -2.07 48.06 17.49
CA GLY A 46 -1.52 49.37 17.85
C GLY A 46 -0.24 49.79 17.13
N GLY A 47 -0.35 50.84 16.31
CA GLY A 47 0.74 51.47 15.57
C GLY A 47 2.09 51.55 16.30
N GLY A 48 3.09 50.92 15.70
CA GLY A 48 4.50 51.05 16.03
C GLY A 48 5.32 50.49 14.88
N ALA A 49 6.07 51.35 14.18
CA ALA A 49 6.95 50.93 13.10
C ALA A 49 8.01 49.95 13.64
N TYR A 50 8.08 48.73 13.09
CA TYR A 50 9.12 47.77 13.44
C TYR A 50 9.87 47.28 12.21
N TYR A 51 11.19 47.35 12.35
CA TYR A 51 12.23 46.88 11.46
C TYR A 51 12.05 45.39 11.09
N HIS A 52 12.29 45.08 9.81
CA HIS A 52 12.62 43.73 9.35
C HIS A 52 13.94 43.28 9.98
N PRO A 53 13.99 42.17 10.76
CA PRO A 53 15.23 41.47 10.98
C PRO A 53 15.38 40.45 9.85
N ASP A 54 16.16 40.84 8.86
CA ASP A 54 16.80 39.91 7.94
C ASP A 54 17.69 38.94 8.74
N GLU A 55 17.79 37.70 8.25
CA GLU A 55 18.84 36.70 8.47
C GLU A 55 19.74 36.76 9.73
N TYR A 56 19.88 35.58 10.37
CA TYR A 56 20.98 35.20 11.27
C TYR A 56 20.89 35.62 12.74
N SER A 57 20.18 34.80 13.54
CA SER A 57 20.45 34.67 14.99
C SER A 57 20.07 33.27 15.45
N ILE A 58 21.09 32.42 15.63
CA ILE A 58 21.02 31.22 16.45
C ILE A 58 21.02 31.71 17.90
N GLY A 59 19.84 31.72 18.53
CA GLY A 59 19.68 32.00 19.95
C GLY A 59 18.73 30.98 20.55
N SER A 60 19.29 30.02 21.30
CA SER A 60 18.54 29.02 22.04
C SER A 60 17.56 29.71 23.01
N PRO A 61 16.25 29.43 22.95
CA PRO A 61 15.36 29.85 24.03
C PRO A 61 15.62 28.91 25.21
N THR A 62 16.26 29.44 26.25
CA THR A 62 16.34 28.78 27.55
C THR A 62 14.93 28.69 28.14
N LEU A 63 14.55 27.48 28.52
CA LEU A 63 13.25 27.14 29.07
C LEU A 63 13.19 27.61 30.54
N ASN A 64 12.29 28.54 30.86
CA ASN A 64 11.89 28.76 32.25
C ASN A 64 10.82 27.70 32.61
N LEU A 65 11.28 26.59 33.20
CA LEU A 65 10.45 25.60 33.89
C LEU A 65 9.81 26.26 35.12
N ASN A 66 8.70 26.98 34.99
CA ASN A 66 7.82 27.37 36.13
C ASN A 66 6.51 28.07 35.68
N SER A 67 5.74 27.47 34.78
CA SER A 67 4.37 27.91 34.51
C SER A 67 3.39 26.82 34.95
N THR A 68 2.84 26.99 36.15
CA THR A 68 1.78 26.16 36.73
C THR A 68 0.50 26.25 35.91
N TYR A 69 0.09 25.12 35.34
CA TYR A 69 -1.20 24.91 34.68
C TYR A 69 -2.33 24.93 35.72
N ASN A 70 -3.32 25.83 35.55
CA ASN A 70 -4.51 25.93 36.39
C ASN A 70 -5.73 25.47 35.58
N PRO A 71 -6.41 24.37 35.94
CA PRO A 71 -7.56 23.87 35.19
C PRO A 71 -8.83 24.61 35.65
N GLY A 72 -9.23 25.64 34.92
CA GLY A 72 -10.46 26.39 35.20
C GLY A 72 -10.55 27.78 34.56
N GLY A 73 -9.45 28.29 33.99
CA GLY A 73 -9.44 29.50 33.18
C GLY A 73 -9.37 29.17 31.70
N GLY A 74 -10.02 29.98 30.87
CA GLY A 74 -9.94 29.88 29.41
C GLY A 74 -8.51 29.78 28.89
N LEU A 75 -8.38 29.13 27.73
CA LEU A 75 -7.16 28.89 26.96
C LEU A 75 -6.12 30.01 27.15
N PRO A 76 -4.87 29.70 27.55
CA PRO A 76 -3.82 30.71 27.56
C PRO A 76 -3.59 31.19 26.12
N ALA A 77 -3.79 32.48 25.89
CA ALA A 77 -3.67 33.15 24.60
C ALA A 77 -2.22 33.31 24.10
N GLU A 78 -1.30 32.40 24.45
CA GLU A 78 0.12 32.49 24.08
C GLU A 78 0.66 31.16 23.55
N MET A 79 0.15 30.72 22.40
CA MET A 79 0.92 29.94 21.42
C MET A 79 1.13 30.80 20.17
N THR A 80 1.88 31.90 20.31
CA THR A 80 2.28 32.75 19.18
C THR A 80 3.44 32.11 18.43
N GLY A 81 3.09 31.07 17.69
CA GLY A 81 3.93 30.31 16.77
C GLY A 81 3.10 29.16 16.24
N LEU A 82 2.58 29.30 15.01
CA LEU A 82 1.70 28.32 14.35
C LEU A 82 2.32 26.90 14.21
N ASN A 83 3.61 26.75 14.51
CA ASN A 83 4.28 25.47 14.64
C ASN A 83 4.82 25.31 16.07
N PRO A 84 4.36 24.30 16.82
CA PRO A 84 4.83 24.04 18.17
C PRO A 84 6.29 23.57 18.19
N VAL A 85 6.95 23.68 19.35
CA VAL A 85 8.28 23.09 19.57
C VAL A 85 8.16 21.57 19.47
N TYR A 86 9.05 20.94 18.69
CA TYR A 86 9.04 19.50 18.49
C TYR A 86 9.31 18.76 19.81
N ASN A 87 8.50 17.74 20.09
CA ASN A 87 8.67 16.84 21.22
C ASN A 87 8.36 15.42 20.76
N ILE A 88 9.30 14.50 20.98
CA ILE A 88 9.20 13.10 20.54
C ILE A 88 8.01 12.34 21.13
N LYS A 89 7.43 12.81 22.25
CA LYS A 89 6.24 12.21 22.90
C LYS A 89 4.94 12.99 22.63
N ALA A 90 4.99 14.06 21.83
CA ALA A 90 3.84 14.92 21.55
C ALA A 90 3.15 14.54 20.23
N TYR A 91 2.69 13.30 20.14
CA TYR A 91 2.00 12.77 18.96
C TYR A 91 0.75 11.97 19.34
N ASP A 92 -0.24 11.92 18.44
CA ASP A 92 -1.41 11.06 18.54
C ASP A 92 -1.20 9.69 17.85
N THR A 93 -2.17 8.79 17.93
CA THR A 93 -2.09 7.45 17.31
C THR A 93 -1.89 7.50 15.80
N TRP A 94 -2.31 8.58 15.13
CA TRP A 94 -2.14 8.80 13.70
C TRP A 94 -0.81 9.50 13.35
N GLY A 95 -0.04 9.93 14.36
CA GLY A 95 1.24 10.61 14.19
C GLY A 95 1.12 12.13 14.03
N ASN A 96 -0.05 12.73 14.20
CA ASN A 96 -0.21 14.18 14.23
C ASN A 96 0.32 14.75 15.55
N TYR A 97 0.65 16.04 15.55
CA TYR A 97 1.05 16.71 16.78
C TYR A 97 -0.08 16.63 17.81
N LYS A 98 0.28 16.29 19.06
CA LYS A 98 -0.63 16.41 20.19
C LYS A 98 0.13 16.93 21.40
N PRO A 99 -0.25 18.08 21.98
CA PRO A 99 0.50 18.66 23.07
C PRO A 99 0.56 17.69 24.25
N ASN A 100 1.79 17.40 24.69
CA ASN A 100 2.02 16.52 25.82
C ASN A 100 1.96 17.33 27.12
N GLY A 101 0.81 17.29 27.81
CA GLY A 101 0.62 17.96 29.10
C GLY A 101 0.94 17.06 30.30
N GLY A 102 1.32 17.66 31.43
CA GLY A 102 1.33 17.00 32.74
C GLY A 102 2.64 16.32 33.17
N GLY A 103 2.68 15.94 34.46
CA GLY A 103 3.71 15.10 35.07
C GLY A 103 3.31 13.62 35.12
N CYS A 104 3.97 12.85 35.99
CA CYS A 104 3.72 11.41 36.14
C CYS A 104 2.83 11.04 37.35
N ALA A 105 2.23 12.03 38.04
CA ALA A 105 1.39 11.74 39.19
C ALA A 105 0.00 11.25 38.77
N ASN A 106 -0.64 10.48 39.65
CA ASN A 106 -1.99 9.94 39.46
C ASN A 106 -3.04 11.02 39.20
N THR A 107 -2.84 12.23 39.73
CA THR A 107 -3.74 13.39 39.61
C THR A 107 -3.33 14.41 38.55
N ASP A 108 -2.19 14.21 37.89
CA ASP A 108 -1.70 15.15 36.87
C ASP A 108 -2.58 15.13 35.61
N PRO A 109 -2.61 16.22 34.84
CA PRO A 109 -3.26 16.26 33.53
C PRO A 109 -2.78 15.12 32.64
N LEU A 110 -3.69 14.66 31.77
CA LEU A 110 -3.43 13.57 30.84
C LEU A 110 -2.29 13.92 29.90
N ASN A 111 -1.30 13.02 29.88
CA ASN A 111 -0.22 13.09 28.91
C ASN A 111 -0.60 12.36 27.60
N SER A 112 0.10 12.63 26.50
CA SER A 112 -0.20 12.01 25.21
C SER A 112 0.02 10.49 25.20
N ALA A 113 0.83 9.95 26.12
CA ALA A 113 1.05 8.49 26.23
C ALA A 113 -0.10 7.77 26.99
N GLU A 114 -0.72 8.44 27.96
CA GLU A 114 -1.89 7.95 28.70
C GLU A 114 -3.13 7.95 27.80
N PHE A 115 -3.29 9.01 26.99
CA PHE A 115 -4.37 9.13 26.02
C PHE A 115 -3.84 9.49 24.63
N PRO A 116 -3.42 8.51 23.82
CA PRO A 116 -2.82 8.76 22.51
C PRO A 116 -3.83 9.06 21.40
N TYR A 117 -5.13 8.94 21.64
CA TYR A 117 -6.15 9.10 20.59
C TYR A 117 -6.35 10.56 20.16
N THR A 118 -6.83 10.77 18.94
CA THR A 118 -7.05 12.10 18.36
C THR A 118 -8.10 12.90 19.13
N VAL A 119 -7.85 14.20 19.29
CA VAL A 119 -8.82 15.11 19.93
C VAL A 119 -9.97 15.36 18.96
N GLN A 120 -11.21 15.17 19.42
CA GLN A 120 -12.41 15.30 18.58
C GLN A 120 -12.96 16.73 18.50
N ASP A 121 -12.16 17.74 18.86
CA ASP A 121 -12.48 19.16 18.70
C ASP A 121 -11.84 19.68 17.40
N GLN A 122 -12.67 20.03 16.42
CA GLN A 122 -12.24 20.47 15.10
C GLN A 122 -11.26 21.65 15.15
N GLY A 123 -11.55 22.66 15.99
CA GLY A 123 -10.76 23.89 16.01
C GLY A 123 -9.32 23.66 16.47
N ALA A 124 -9.14 22.83 17.51
CA ALA A 124 -7.83 22.42 17.98
C ALA A 124 -7.15 21.46 17.00
N GLN A 125 -7.90 20.48 16.48
CA GLN A 125 -7.35 19.42 15.63
C GLN A 125 -6.89 19.92 14.26
N ASP A 126 -7.54 20.93 13.68
CA ASP A 126 -7.09 21.58 12.44
C ASP A 126 -5.70 22.21 12.59
N VAL A 127 -5.42 22.82 13.75
CA VAL A 127 -4.11 23.42 14.05
C VAL A 127 -3.05 22.34 14.27
N TYR A 128 -3.40 21.29 15.02
CA TYR A 128 -2.52 20.19 15.35
C TYR A 128 -2.13 19.33 14.13
N SER A 129 -3.09 18.99 13.28
CA SER A 129 -2.85 18.22 12.05
C SER A 129 -2.06 19.01 10.99
N SER A 130 -2.19 20.34 10.98
CA SER A 130 -1.46 21.22 10.05
C SER A 130 -0.09 21.70 10.56
N ALA A 131 0.34 21.22 11.73
CA ALA A 131 1.65 21.53 12.29
C ALA A 131 2.78 21.12 11.35
N TRP A 132 3.71 22.04 11.10
CA TRP A 132 4.88 21.87 10.23
C TRP A 132 4.57 21.59 8.73
N SER A 133 3.33 21.84 8.28
CA SER A 133 2.93 21.76 6.86
C SER A 133 3.24 23.05 6.07
N LEU A 134 3.41 22.94 4.75
CA LEU A 134 3.74 24.09 3.89
C LEU A 134 2.55 25.03 3.76
N ARG A 135 2.66 26.26 4.28
CA ARG A 135 1.55 27.23 4.25
C ARG A 135 1.63 28.22 3.12
N LYS A 136 2.84 28.66 2.74
CA LYS A 136 3.00 29.69 1.73
C LYS A 136 4.23 29.49 0.86
N ILE A 137 4.08 29.77 -0.42
CA ILE A 137 5.17 29.81 -1.40
C ILE A 137 5.23 31.23 -1.96
N LYS A 138 6.35 31.93 -1.76
CA LYS A 138 6.61 33.21 -2.45
C LYS A 138 7.25 32.93 -3.80
N LEU A 139 6.66 33.48 -4.85
CA LEU A 139 7.09 33.27 -6.22
C LEU A 139 8.17 34.30 -6.63
N PRO A 140 9.04 33.97 -7.59
CA PRO A 140 9.98 34.92 -8.20
C PRO A 140 9.32 36.18 -8.76
N SER A 141 8.05 36.07 -9.20
CA SER A 141 7.26 37.17 -9.76
C SER A 141 6.70 38.14 -8.72
N GLY A 142 6.88 37.88 -7.41
CA GLY A 142 6.33 38.69 -6.32
C GLY A 142 4.98 38.19 -5.79
N GLY A 143 4.25 37.37 -6.54
CA GLY A 143 3.00 36.74 -6.08
C GLY A 143 3.22 35.68 -4.99
N SER A 144 2.14 35.25 -4.34
CA SER A 144 2.21 34.19 -3.32
C SER A 144 1.11 33.14 -3.45
N ILE A 145 1.47 31.89 -3.20
CA ILE A 145 0.54 30.76 -3.12
C ILE A 145 0.39 30.40 -1.65
N SER A 146 -0.81 30.52 -1.09
CA SER A 146 -1.15 30.10 0.26
C SER A 146 -2.00 28.84 0.25
N VAL A 147 -1.72 27.92 1.16
CA VAL A 147 -2.43 26.64 1.33
C VAL A 147 -3.05 26.62 2.73
N THR A 148 -4.36 26.39 2.79
CA THR A 148 -5.10 26.18 4.04
C THR A 148 -5.41 24.71 4.19
N TYR A 149 -5.13 24.18 5.38
CA TYR A 149 -5.38 22.78 5.72
C TYR A 149 -6.53 22.67 6.73
N GLU A 150 -7.13 21.49 6.77
CA GLU A 150 -8.05 21.03 7.83
C GLU A 150 -7.71 19.58 8.18
N SER A 151 -8.15 19.12 9.35
CA SER A 151 -7.99 17.74 9.76
C SER A 151 -8.78 16.81 8.85
N ASP A 152 -8.26 15.60 8.65
CA ASP A 152 -9.06 14.52 8.07
C ASP A 152 -10.22 14.13 9.00
N ASP A 153 -11.33 13.72 8.37
CA ASP A 153 -12.52 13.20 9.03
C ASP A 153 -13.00 11.93 8.30
N TYR A 154 -13.61 11.00 9.04
CA TYR A 154 -14.13 9.76 8.47
C TYR A 154 -15.33 9.22 9.24
N ALA A 155 -16.25 8.59 8.51
CA ALA A 155 -17.46 7.99 9.07
C ALA A 155 -17.29 6.50 9.37
N LYS A 156 -16.50 5.81 8.56
CA LYS A 156 -16.36 4.34 8.59
C LYS A 156 -14.90 3.91 8.58
N VAL A 157 -14.62 2.78 9.22
CA VAL A 157 -13.37 2.03 9.07
C VAL A 157 -13.69 0.82 8.21
N GLN A 158 -13.32 0.90 6.94
CA GLN A 158 -13.80 -0.03 5.90
C GLN A 158 -15.33 -0.19 5.94
N ASN A 159 -15.83 -1.41 6.17
CA ASN A 159 -17.26 -1.75 6.24
C ASN A 159 -17.86 -1.62 7.66
N LYS A 160 -17.09 -1.20 8.66
CA LYS A 160 -17.55 -1.04 10.06
C LYS A 160 -17.74 0.44 10.43
N GLU A 161 -18.70 0.70 11.32
CA GLU A 161 -18.91 2.04 11.90
C GLU A 161 -17.73 2.41 12.81
N THR A 162 -17.39 3.71 12.82
CA THR A 162 -16.32 4.25 13.66
C THR A 162 -16.65 4.16 15.15
N LYS A 163 -15.61 3.95 15.96
CA LYS A 163 -15.70 3.93 17.42
C LYS A 163 -14.67 4.91 17.99
N ARG A 164 -14.96 5.45 19.17
CA ARG A 164 -14.05 6.31 19.94
C ARG A 164 -14.04 5.96 21.42
N MET A 165 -12.99 6.37 22.12
CA MET A 165 -12.89 6.26 23.58
C MET A 165 -13.61 7.43 24.26
N PHE A 166 -14.64 7.13 25.04
CA PHE A 166 -15.35 8.09 25.87
C PHE A 166 -14.76 8.10 27.29
N LYS A 167 -14.60 9.30 27.86
CA LYS A 167 -14.08 9.49 29.22
C LYS A 167 -15.12 9.06 30.25
N VAL A 168 -14.70 8.24 31.21
CA VAL A 168 -15.51 7.82 32.35
C VAL A 168 -15.37 8.84 33.47
N GLN A 169 -16.49 9.42 33.88
CA GLN A 169 -16.56 10.43 34.93
C GLN A 169 -17.24 9.94 36.20
N GLY A 170 -17.74 8.70 36.22
CA GLY A 170 -18.19 8.05 37.46
C GLY A 170 -18.80 6.66 37.21
N VAL A 171 -19.13 5.98 38.30
CA VAL A 171 -19.92 4.74 38.32
C VAL A 171 -21.00 4.83 39.40
N GLY A 172 -22.07 4.04 39.28
CA GLY A 172 -23.18 4.03 40.23
C GLY A 172 -24.26 3.02 39.89
N ASP A 173 -25.44 3.18 40.50
CA ASP A 173 -26.51 2.17 40.50
C ASP A 173 -27.82 2.64 39.85
N ALA A 174 -27.85 3.88 39.36
CA ALA A 174 -29.06 4.50 38.82
C ALA A 174 -28.89 5.03 37.40
N ALA A 175 -29.89 4.84 36.55
CA ALA A 175 -29.87 5.30 35.15
C ALA A 175 -29.89 6.85 35.03
N ASP A 176 -30.51 7.55 35.97
CA ASP A 176 -30.56 9.02 36.02
C ASP A 176 -29.26 9.65 36.58
N GLY A 177 -28.28 8.83 36.95
CA GLY A 177 -27.01 9.26 37.49
C GLY A 177 -27.06 9.76 38.93
N MET A 178 -28.21 9.70 39.60
CA MET A 178 -28.41 10.21 40.95
C MET A 178 -28.30 9.11 42.01
N ASN A 179 -27.71 9.44 43.15
CA ASN A 179 -27.77 8.57 44.34
C ASN A 179 -29.12 8.74 45.07
N GLY A 180 -29.37 7.90 46.08
CA GLY A 180 -30.56 7.98 46.94
C GLY A 180 -30.72 9.27 47.76
N SER A 181 -29.79 10.22 47.64
CA SER A 181 -29.81 11.57 48.26
C SER A 181 -29.94 12.69 47.20
N SER A 182 -30.34 12.36 45.98
CA SER A 182 -30.53 13.31 44.86
C SER A 182 -29.26 14.08 44.47
N GLN A 183 -28.08 13.46 44.63
CA GLN A 183 -26.80 13.99 44.17
C GLN A 183 -26.23 13.12 43.05
N TYR A 184 -25.64 13.73 42.03
CA TYR A 184 -25.07 13.00 40.90
C TYR A 184 -23.76 12.30 41.26
N TYR A 185 -23.63 11.00 40.95
CA TYR A 185 -22.41 10.20 41.22
C TYR A 185 -21.15 10.79 40.59
N VAL A 186 -21.26 11.44 39.42
CA VAL A 186 -20.13 12.11 38.76
C VAL A 186 -19.50 13.21 39.61
N ASN A 187 -20.28 13.85 40.51
CA ASN A 187 -19.82 14.90 41.42
C ASN A 187 -19.41 14.38 42.81
N LEU A 188 -19.59 13.08 43.09
CA LEU A 188 -19.34 12.48 44.40
C LEU A 188 -18.05 11.66 44.43
N ALA A 189 -17.40 11.57 45.59
CA ALA A 189 -16.25 10.69 45.79
C ALA A 189 -16.61 9.19 45.69
N SER A 190 -17.86 8.83 45.98
CA SER A 190 -18.41 7.48 45.82
C SER A 190 -18.53 7.07 44.35
N GLY A 191 -18.60 8.02 43.41
CA GLY A 191 -18.60 7.72 41.98
C GLY A 191 -17.26 7.20 41.46
N ASN A 192 -16.24 7.04 42.32
CA ASN A 192 -14.96 6.40 41.98
C ASN A 192 -14.95 4.89 42.36
N GLU A 193 -16.01 4.39 43.00
CA GLU A 193 -16.01 3.09 43.68
C GLU A 193 -16.84 2.07 42.87
N LEU A 194 -16.19 1.03 42.35
CA LEU A 194 -16.84 -0.03 41.58
C LEU A 194 -17.67 -0.98 42.46
N PHE A 195 -17.31 -1.08 43.75
CA PHE A 195 -18.07 -1.79 44.78
C PHE A 195 -17.92 -1.13 46.16
N THR A 196 -18.95 -1.30 47.00
CA THR A 196 -19.04 -0.65 48.32
C THR A 196 -18.19 -1.36 49.39
N LEU A 197 -17.90 -0.66 50.50
CA LEU A 197 -17.21 -1.24 51.66
C LEU A 197 -18.10 -2.22 52.43
N ILE A 198 -17.46 -3.01 53.29
CA ILE A 198 -18.15 -3.90 54.25
C ILE A 198 -19.17 -3.07 55.08
N PRO A 199 -20.41 -3.59 55.28
CA PRO A 199 -20.81 -4.99 55.13
C PRO A 199 -21.48 -5.39 53.81
N SER A 200 -21.90 -4.47 52.94
CA SER A 200 -22.80 -4.81 51.83
C SER A 200 -22.11 -5.30 50.55
N ARG A 201 -20.97 -4.70 50.16
CA ARG A 201 -20.20 -5.07 48.95
C ARG A 201 -21.03 -5.14 47.67
N ASP A 202 -21.96 -4.23 47.54
CA ASP A 202 -22.77 -4.11 46.34
C ASP A 202 -21.90 -3.61 45.19
N HIS A 203 -21.98 -4.30 44.05
CA HIS A 203 -21.25 -3.96 42.83
C HIS A 203 -22.09 -3.02 41.97
N THR A 204 -21.43 -2.02 41.38
CA THR A 204 -22.09 -1.00 40.57
C THR A 204 -22.58 -1.52 39.22
N ASN A 205 -23.74 -1.00 38.78
CA ASN A 205 -24.42 -1.43 37.55
C ASN A 205 -24.22 -0.50 36.36
N TYR A 206 -23.91 0.77 36.58
CA TYR A 206 -23.80 1.80 35.54
C TYR A 206 -22.44 2.47 35.52
N VAL A 207 -21.96 2.78 34.31
CA VAL A 207 -20.82 3.67 34.05
C VAL A 207 -21.35 4.96 33.46
N TYR A 208 -20.90 6.10 33.99
CA TYR A 208 -21.26 7.42 33.50
C TYR A 208 -20.14 7.99 32.63
N LEU A 209 -20.46 8.27 31.37
CA LEU A 209 -19.54 8.71 30.33
C LEU A 209 -19.81 10.17 29.97
N GLU A 210 -18.79 10.99 29.81
CA GLU A 210 -18.93 12.36 29.27
C GLU A 210 -19.18 12.29 27.77
N VAL A 211 -20.26 12.92 27.30
CA VAL A 211 -20.65 12.98 25.88
C VAL A 211 -20.69 14.42 25.36
N ASP A 212 -20.60 14.58 24.04
CA ASP A 212 -20.54 15.90 23.41
C ASP A 212 -21.87 16.65 23.53
N ASP A 213 -21.82 17.98 23.37
CA ASP A 213 -22.98 18.86 23.47
C ASP A 213 -24.08 18.56 22.45
N ALA A 214 -23.74 17.91 21.33
CA ALA A 214 -24.69 17.44 20.31
C ALA A 214 -25.64 16.34 20.82
N ALA A 215 -25.33 15.68 21.95
CA ALA A 215 -26.19 14.67 22.54
C ALA A 215 -27.47 15.29 23.12
N ASP A 216 -28.64 14.72 22.83
CA ASP A 216 -29.93 15.24 23.34
C ASP A 216 -30.41 14.45 24.57
N ILE A 217 -30.83 15.16 25.60
CA ILE A 217 -31.41 14.61 26.84
C ILE A 217 -32.80 14.01 26.54
N GLY A 218 -33.47 14.47 25.47
CA GLY A 218 -34.77 13.97 25.04
C GLY A 218 -34.74 12.65 24.25
N TRP A 219 -33.56 12.11 23.92
CA TRP A 219 -33.48 10.85 23.16
C TRP A 219 -34.01 9.66 23.96
N SER A 220 -34.79 8.82 23.30
CA SER A 220 -35.24 7.54 23.84
C SER A 220 -34.07 6.57 24.01
N SER A 221 -34.22 5.59 24.91
CA SER A 221 -33.22 4.54 25.12
C SER A 221 -32.89 3.76 23.83
N SER A 222 -33.86 3.62 22.91
CA SER A 222 -33.66 3.03 21.58
C SER A 222 -32.77 3.88 20.67
N GLU A 223 -32.96 5.21 20.66
CA GLU A 223 -32.16 6.11 19.84
C GLU A 223 -30.71 6.18 20.34
N ILE A 224 -30.54 6.28 21.67
CA ILE A 224 -29.22 6.23 22.31
C ILE A 224 -28.51 4.91 21.98
N ARG A 225 -29.24 3.79 22.08
CA ARG A 225 -28.71 2.47 21.74
C ARG A 225 -28.26 2.41 20.29
N GLN A 226 -29.07 2.88 19.35
CA GLN A 226 -28.73 2.88 17.93
C GLN A 226 -27.48 3.72 17.63
N LYS A 227 -27.33 4.88 18.27
CA LYS A 227 -26.21 5.80 18.06
C LYS A 227 -24.90 5.32 18.70
N TYR A 228 -24.90 4.92 19.98
CA TYR A 228 -23.66 4.65 20.72
C TYR A 228 -23.25 3.17 20.80
N ILE A 229 -24.20 2.22 20.70
CA ILE A 229 -23.92 0.78 20.89
C ILE A 229 -24.14 0.02 19.58
N GLY A 230 -25.21 0.35 18.87
CA GLY A 230 -25.72 -0.33 17.68
C GLY A 230 -26.54 -1.58 17.99
N ASN A 231 -26.82 -2.36 16.94
CA ASN A 231 -27.68 -3.55 17.02
C ASN A 231 -26.94 -4.86 17.36
N SER A 232 -25.60 -4.83 17.43
CA SER A 232 -24.77 -6.02 17.66
C SER A 232 -24.44 -6.20 19.15
N ASN A 233 -24.49 -7.43 19.64
CA ASN A 233 -24.12 -7.81 21.02
C ASN A 233 -22.58 -7.92 21.18
N GLU A 234 -21.87 -6.89 20.72
CA GLU A 234 -20.41 -6.86 20.73
C GLU A 234 -19.86 -6.52 22.12
N PRO A 235 -18.76 -7.16 22.55
CA PRO A 235 -18.08 -6.78 23.80
C PRO A 235 -17.49 -5.37 23.70
N ILE A 236 -17.67 -4.60 24.77
CA ILE A 236 -17.22 -3.22 24.92
C ILE A 236 -15.85 -3.23 25.59
N HIS A 237 -14.86 -2.60 24.95
CA HIS A 237 -13.51 -2.46 25.50
C HIS A 237 -13.47 -1.35 26.56
N PHE A 238 -12.73 -1.57 27.63
CA PHE A 238 -12.45 -0.57 28.65
C PHE A 238 -10.96 -0.51 29.01
N ARG A 239 -10.53 0.67 29.46
CA ARG A 239 -9.20 0.89 30.05
C ARG A 239 -9.34 1.79 31.28
N PHE A 240 -9.02 1.28 32.46
CA PHE A 240 -9.25 1.97 33.74
C PHE A 240 -7.95 2.02 34.54
N LEU A 241 -7.62 3.19 35.09
CA LEU A 241 -6.54 3.33 36.06
C LEU A 241 -7.06 2.96 37.46
N MET A 242 -6.74 1.75 37.92
CA MET A 242 -7.35 1.11 39.10
C MET A 242 -6.35 0.88 40.23
N ASN A 243 -6.82 0.82 41.48
CA ASN A 243 -5.94 0.58 42.62
C ASN A 243 -5.45 -0.88 42.69
N MET A 244 -4.13 -1.05 42.81
CA MET A 244 -3.47 -2.37 42.94
C MET A 244 -2.98 -2.65 44.37
N THR A 245 -3.31 -1.76 45.31
CA THR A 245 -2.91 -1.83 46.72
C THR A 245 -4.11 -1.52 47.62
N MET A 246 -4.08 -2.04 48.85
CA MET A 246 -5.12 -1.81 49.85
C MET A 246 -5.27 -0.32 50.18
N ALA A 247 -4.15 0.40 50.33
CA ALA A 247 -4.12 1.84 50.63
C ALA A 247 -4.89 2.66 49.57
N GLY A 248 -4.73 2.34 48.29
CA GLY A 248 -5.47 2.99 47.20
C GLY A 248 -6.95 2.62 47.13
N GLY A 249 -7.33 1.50 47.76
CA GLY A 249 -8.73 1.09 47.91
C GLY A 249 -9.47 1.95 48.93
N ASP A 250 -8.76 2.51 49.92
CA ASP A 250 -9.34 3.34 50.98
C ASP A 250 -9.19 4.83 50.67
N ASN A 251 -8.00 5.30 50.28
CA ASN A 251 -7.73 6.71 49.97
C ASN A 251 -6.82 6.89 48.75
N VAL A 252 -7.30 7.63 47.74
CA VAL A 252 -6.56 7.92 46.49
C VAL A 252 -5.37 8.87 46.72
N ALA A 253 -5.40 9.67 47.79
CA ALA A 253 -4.35 10.65 48.11
C ALA A 253 -3.21 10.07 48.98
N ASP A 254 -3.23 8.78 49.29
CA ASP A 254 -2.15 8.12 50.04
C ASP A 254 -0.91 7.93 49.14
N ASN A 255 0.29 8.28 49.63
CA ASN A 255 1.55 8.08 48.91
C ASN A 255 1.85 6.59 48.62
N ASN A 256 1.25 5.69 49.39
CA ASN A 256 1.32 4.24 49.19
C ASN A 256 0.23 3.70 48.24
N ALA A 257 -0.71 4.54 47.78
CA ALA A 257 -1.72 4.15 46.80
C ALA A 257 -1.10 4.01 45.40
N LYS A 258 -0.81 2.76 45.02
CA LYS A 258 -0.34 2.43 43.66
C LYS A 258 -1.53 2.07 42.77
N PHE A 259 -1.55 2.67 41.60
CA PHE A 259 -2.54 2.45 40.55
C PHE A 259 -1.85 1.91 39.30
N ASP A 260 -2.58 1.09 38.54
CA ASP A 260 -2.13 0.61 37.23
C ASP A 260 -3.30 0.54 36.24
N TYR A 261 -2.99 0.61 34.96
CA TYR A 261 -3.99 0.52 33.89
C TYR A 261 -4.40 -0.93 33.68
N VAL A 262 -5.69 -1.20 33.91
CA VAL A 262 -6.33 -2.47 33.60
C VAL A 262 -7.14 -2.30 32.33
N THR A 263 -6.94 -3.22 31.38
CA THR A 263 -7.72 -3.30 30.14
C THR A 263 -8.51 -4.60 30.08
N GLY A 264 -9.72 -4.53 29.54
CA GLY A 264 -10.55 -5.71 29.37
C GLY A 264 -11.78 -5.42 28.54
N TYR A 265 -12.71 -6.38 28.57
CA TYR A 265 -13.95 -6.31 27.83
C TYR A 265 -15.13 -6.66 28.74
N PHE A 266 -16.27 -6.00 28.57
CA PHE A 266 -17.52 -6.36 29.23
C PHE A 266 -18.69 -6.36 28.24
N MET A 267 -19.78 -7.02 28.61
CA MET A 267 -21.01 -7.05 27.81
C MET A 267 -21.99 -5.99 28.29
N TYR A 268 -22.68 -5.34 27.35
CA TYR A 268 -23.78 -4.42 27.63
C TYR A 268 -25.00 -5.19 28.16
N ASP A 269 -25.66 -4.65 29.19
CA ASP A 269 -26.90 -5.21 29.72
C ASP A 269 -28.13 -4.60 29.05
N ASN A 270 -28.81 -5.41 28.21
CA ASN A 270 -30.03 -4.98 27.50
C ASN A 270 -31.27 -4.86 28.41
N SER A 271 -31.23 -5.33 29.66
CA SER A 271 -32.38 -5.28 30.57
C SER A 271 -32.57 -3.92 31.27
N ASN A 272 -31.50 -3.12 31.30
CA ASN A 272 -31.43 -1.83 31.98
C ASN A 272 -31.54 -0.65 30.99
N ALA A 273 -32.08 0.48 31.44
CA ALA A 273 -32.34 1.62 30.58
C ALA A 273 -31.08 2.49 30.36
N LEU A 274 -30.88 2.92 29.11
CA LEU A 274 -29.92 3.97 28.76
C LEU A 274 -30.58 5.34 28.92
N GLN A 275 -29.84 6.29 29.49
CA GLN A 275 -30.31 7.66 29.66
C GLN A 275 -29.13 8.65 29.53
N ILE A 276 -29.43 9.84 29.01
CA ILE A 276 -28.52 10.99 29.04
C ILE A 276 -29.05 11.97 30.08
N PHE A 277 -28.16 12.52 30.91
CA PHE A 277 -28.49 13.55 31.89
C PHE A 277 -27.45 14.67 31.86
N GLU A 278 -27.82 15.85 32.36
CA GLU A 278 -26.95 17.03 32.38
C GLU A 278 -26.70 17.50 33.82
N THR A 279 -25.44 17.80 34.13
CA THR A 279 -25.05 18.44 35.39
C THR A 279 -23.83 19.33 35.15
N ASN A 280 -23.75 20.48 35.85
CA ASN A 280 -22.64 21.43 35.73
C ASN A 280 -22.33 21.87 34.28
N GLY A 281 -23.34 21.97 33.41
CA GLY A 281 -23.19 22.35 32.01
C GLY A 281 -22.51 21.29 31.13
N LYS A 282 -22.44 20.04 31.58
CA LYS A 282 -21.92 18.89 30.82
C LYS A 282 -22.95 17.77 30.77
N LYS A 283 -22.98 17.04 29.66
CA LYS A 283 -23.88 15.91 29.43
C LYS A 283 -23.17 14.58 29.68
N TYR A 284 -23.90 13.63 30.27
CA TYR A 284 -23.41 12.32 30.64
C TYR A 284 -24.33 11.21 30.17
N LEU A 285 -23.75 10.13 29.64
CA LEU A 285 -24.45 8.90 29.23
C LEU A 285 -24.30 7.83 30.31
N SER A 286 -25.42 7.28 30.76
CA SER A 286 -25.48 6.14 31.68
C SER A 286 -25.45 4.82 30.91
N LEU A 287 -24.34 4.08 31.00
CA LEU A 287 -24.11 2.80 30.33
C LEU A 287 -24.25 1.63 31.32
N PRO A 288 -25.30 0.78 31.21
CA PRO A 288 -25.45 -0.40 32.05
C PRO A 288 -24.48 -1.53 31.67
N ILE A 289 -23.87 -2.15 32.68
CA ILE A 289 -22.91 -3.25 32.55
C ILE A 289 -23.56 -4.58 32.96
N LYS A 290 -23.34 -5.64 32.18
CA LYS A 290 -23.71 -6.99 32.58
C LYS A 290 -22.72 -7.54 33.62
N GLN A 291 -23.21 -7.82 34.82
CA GLN A 291 -22.42 -8.46 35.88
C GLN A 291 -22.03 -9.91 35.49
N VAL A 292 -20.95 -10.40 36.08
CA VAL A 292 -20.37 -11.73 35.82
C VAL A 292 -20.15 -12.49 37.13
N ASP A 293 -20.10 -13.81 37.09
CA ASP A 293 -19.82 -14.60 38.28
C ASP A 293 -18.37 -14.39 38.77
N MET A 294 -18.22 -14.28 40.09
CA MET A 294 -16.92 -14.04 40.74
C MET A 294 -15.92 -15.18 40.56
N GLU A 295 -16.40 -16.43 40.52
CA GLU A 295 -15.66 -17.69 40.36
C GLU A 295 -14.60 -18.00 41.46
N GLY A 296 -14.50 -19.29 41.82
CA GLY A 296 -13.50 -19.87 42.74
C GLY A 296 -14.03 -20.25 44.14
N GLY A 297 -13.80 -21.50 44.57
CA GLY A 297 -14.08 -22.02 45.91
C GLY A 297 -14.86 -23.35 45.92
N VAL A 298 -14.58 -24.25 46.88
CA VAL A 298 -15.22 -25.58 46.99
C VAL A 298 -16.61 -25.52 47.68
N PHE A 299 -16.88 -24.49 48.49
CA PHE A 299 -18.14 -24.33 49.24
C PHE A 299 -18.69 -22.89 49.31
N GLY A 300 -18.11 -21.92 48.61
CA GLY A 300 -18.53 -20.51 48.71
C GLY A 300 -18.44 -19.77 47.39
N ALA A 301 -19.53 -19.10 47.00
CA ALA A 301 -19.68 -18.15 45.90
C ALA A 301 -19.92 -18.69 44.47
N ALA A 302 -20.60 -19.83 44.31
CA ALA A 302 -21.35 -20.06 43.07
C ALA A 302 -22.56 -19.11 43.03
N GLY A 303 -22.59 -18.16 42.10
CA GLY A 303 -23.72 -17.24 41.86
C GLY A 303 -23.60 -15.83 42.46
N VAL A 304 -22.44 -15.43 43.01
CA VAL A 304 -22.21 -14.02 43.39
C VAL A 304 -21.80 -13.23 42.15
N GLN A 305 -22.67 -12.31 41.73
CA GLN A 305 -22.46 -11.44 40.59
C GLN A 305 -21.58 -10.25 40.99
N VAL A 306 -20.52 -10.02 40.22
CA VAL A 306 -19.54 -8.96 40.45
C VAL A 306 -19.37 -8.10 39.21
N ASN A 307 -18.85 -6.89 39.40
CA ASN A 307 -18.54 -6.00 38.30
C ASN A 307 -17.38 -6.59 37.44
N PRO A 308 -17.55 -6.75 36.11
CA PRO A 308 -16.54 -7.34 35.25
C PRO A 308 -15.23 -6.53 35.18
N ILE A 309 -15.29 -5.21 35.42
CA ILE A 309 -14.10 -4.35 35.48
C ILE A 309 -13.24 -4.69 36.70
N SER A 310 -13.88 -4.89 37.87
CA SER A 310 -13.20 -5.34 39.09
C SER A 310 -12.62 -6.75 38.93
N LYS A 311 -13.38 -7.67 38.30
CA LYS A 311 -12.91 -9.04 38.01
C LYS A 311 -11.66 -9.03 37.12
N ALA A 312 -11.63 -8.20 36.08
CA ALA A 312 -10.45 -8.02 35.25
C ALA A 312 -9.26 -7.44 36.03
N GLY A 313 -9.50 -6.49 36.95
CA GLY A 313 -8.47 -5.95 37.84
C GLY A 313 -7.88 -7.00 38.77
N TRP A 314 -8.70 -7.90 39.31
CA TRP A 314 -8.22 -9.04 40.12
C TRP A 314 -7.39 -10.01 39.29
N LEU A 315 -7.83 -10.36 38.08
CA LEU A 315 -7.07 -11.23 37.18
C LEU A 315 -5.71 -10.62 36.83
N PHE A 316 -5.69 -9.33 36.45
CA PHE A 316 -4.47 -8.58 36.15
C PHE A 316 -3.51 -8.56 37.35
N GLY A 317 -4.05 -8.24 38.54
CA GLY A 317 -3.29 -8.22 39.77
C GLY A 317 -2.63 -9.55 40.11
N ARG A 318 -3.35 -10.67 39.94
CA ARG A 318 -2.79 -12.02 40.17
C ARG A 318 -1.71 -12.40 39.17
N LYS A 319 -1.93 -12.07 37.90
CA LYS A 319 -1.06 -12.48 36.79
C LYS A 319 0.25 -11.70 36.73
N TYR A 320 0.18 -10.37 36.96
CA TYR A 320 1.33 -9.48 36.75
C TYR A 320 1.87 -8.85 38.04
N LEU A 321 1.04 -8.68 39.07
CA LEU A 321 1.38 -7.89 40.27
C LEU A 321 1.20 -8.67 41.59
N ASN A 322 1.46 -9.99 41.57
CA ASN A 322 1.25 -10.87 42.74
C ASN A 322 1.93 -10.31 44.01
N GLY A 323 3.16 -9.82 43.89
CA GLY A 323 3.91 -9.24 45.02
C GLY A 323 3.28 -7.98 45.63
N HIS A 324 2.56 -7.17 44.86
CA HIS A 324 1.89 -5.96 45.36
C HIS A 324 0.46 -6.22 45.85
N VAL A 325 -0.20 -7.23 45.29
CA VAL A 325 -1.62 -7.54 45.53
C VAL A 325 -1.81 -8.42 46.77
N TYR A 326 -0.85 -9.30 47.09
CA TYR A 326 -0.93 -10.20 48.25
C TYR A 326 -0.09 -9.77 49.46
N SER A 327 0.85 -8.84 49.30
CA SER A 327 1.71 -8.36 50.39
C SER A 327 1.00 -7.33 51.28
N LEU A 328 1.16 -7.47 52.60
CA LEU A 328 0.72 -6.49 53.61
C LEU A 328 1.67 -5.27 53.70
N GLN A 329 2.84 -5.32 53.04
CA GLN A 329 3.85 -4.26 52.97
C GLN A 329 4.40 -4.18 51.53
N PRO A 330 3.71 -3.50 50.60
CA PRO A 330 4.05 -3.52 49.17
C PRO A 330 5.34 -2.77 48.78
N ASN A 331 6.03 -2.10 49.74
CA ASN A 331 7.21 -1.25 49.50
C ASN A 331 8.47 -1.67 50.29
N GLY A 332 8.55 -2.89 50.82
CA GLY A 332 9.70 -3.33 51.61
C GLY A 332 10.96 -3.57 50.77
N ASN A 333 11.86 -2.57 50.65
CA ASN A 333 13.28 -2.82 50.41
C ASN A 333 13.91 -3.41 51.69
N SER A 334 13.57 -4.65 52.04
CA SER A 334 14.21 -5.36 53.15
C SER A 334 15.29 -6.27 52.59
N SER A 335 16.55 -5.87 52.77
CA SER A 335 17.74 -6.65 52.38
C SER A 335 18.03 -7.85 53.30
N ASP A 336 17.02 -8.37 54.00
CA ASP A 336 17.21 -9.43 55.00
C ASP A 336 16.24 -10.59 54.76
N VAL A 337 16.81 -11.74 54.37
CA VAL A 337 16.10 -13.00 54.12
C VAL A 337 15.41 -13.50 55.40
N LEU A 338 15.87 -13.08 56.58
CA LEU A 338 15.30 -13.46 57.86
C LEU A 338 13.96 -12.78 58.16
N GLU A 339 13.71 -11.57 57.62
CA GLU A 339 12.46 -10.84 57.78
C GLU A 339 11.36 -11.42 56.86
N LEU A 340 11.76 -11.91 55.68
CA LEU A 340 10.89 -12.66 54.76
C LEU A 340 10.44 -14.00 55.36
N VAL A 341 11.33 -14.71 56.08
CA VAL A 341 10.98 -15.95 56.82
C VAL A 341 10.06 -15.64 58.00
N ASN A 342 10.27 -14.55 58.73
CA ASN A 342 9.38 -14.16 59.83
C ASN A 342 7.98 -13.69 59.35
N GLN A 343 7.86 -13.17 58.12
CA GLN A 343 6.57 -12.89 57.49
C GLN A 343 5.85 -14.17 57.01
N LEU A 344 6.59 -15.23 56.68
CA LEU A 344 6.05 -16.56 56.33
C LEU A 344 5.64 -17.40 57.53
N VAL A 345 6.18 -17.15 58.73
CA VAL A 345 5.94 -17.95 59.95
C VAL A 345 5.06 -17.20 60.99
N GLY A 346 4.63 -15.97 60.69
CA GLY A 346 3.79 -15.17 61.58
C GLY A 346 2.38 -15.74 61.79
N PRO A 347 1.72 -15.49 62.96
CA PRO A 347 0.38 -16.01 63.31
C PRO A 347 -0.76 -15.61 62.36
N SER A 348 -0.50 -14.71 61.41
CA SER A 348 -1.42 -14.30 60.34
C SER A 348 -1.58 -15.35 59.22
N THR A 349 -0.72 -16.35 59.14
CA THR A 349 -0.82 -17.46 58.16
C THR A 349 -1.96 -18.44 58.47
N LEU A 350 -2.53 -18.44 59.68
CA LEU A 350 -3.72 -19.23 60.00
C LEU A 350 -5.01 -18.66 59.37
N ASN A 351 -5.03 -17.37 59.00
CA ASN A 351 -6.13 -16.78 58.22
C ASN A 351 -6.03 -17.09 56.71
N ASN A 352 -4.85 -17.50 56.21
CA ASN A 352 -4.66 -17.92 54.82
C ASN A 352 -5.29 -19.31 54.54
N LEU A 353 -5.52 -20.11 55.58
CA LEU A 353 -6.30 -21.35 55.44
C LEU A 353 -7.77 -21.05 55.10
N ILE A 354 -8.31 -19.91 55.54
CA ILE A 354 -9.67 -19.44 55.20
C ILE A 354 -9.71 -18.83 53.78
N GLU A 355 -8.60 -18.25 53.29
CA GLU A 355 -8.48 -17.76 51.91
C GLU A 355 -8.57 -18.90 50.86
N ALA A 356 -8.15 -20.12 51.22
CA ALA A 356 -8.36 -21.32 50.39
C ALA A 356 -9.84 -21.74 50.28
N PHE A 357 -10.70 -21.35 51.23
CA PHE A 357 -12.12 -21.73 51.26
C PHE A 357 -13.05 -20.74 50.53
N THR A 358 -12.63 -19.49 50.31
CA THR A 358 -13.48 -18.41 49.71
C THR A 358 -13.13 -18.05 48.27
N GLY A 359 -12.16 -18.75 47.67
CA GLY A 359 -11.66 -18.48 46.33
C GLY A 359 -10.68 -17.29 46.26
N PRO A 360 -9.72 -17.27 45.32
CA PRO A 360 -8.72 -16.22 45.22
C PRO A 360 -9.30 -14.84 44.89
N ASN A 361 -10.39 -14.76 44.11
CA ASN A 361 -11.05 -13.50 43.79
C ASN A 361 -11.74 -12.88 45.01
N GLY A 362 -12.43 -13.69 45.81
CA GLY A 362 -13.06 -13.22 47.06
C GLY A 362 -12.05 -12.72 48.09
N ALA A 363 -10.82 -13.25 48.09
CA ALA A 363 -9.74 -12.75 48.94
C ALA A 363 -9.26 -11.35 48.51
N LEU A 364 -9.22 -11.06 47.21
CA LEU A 364 -8.81 -9.74 46.68
C LEU A 364 -9.89 -8.67 46.88
N GLU A 365 -11.16 -9.05 46.74
CA GLU A 365 -12.28 -8.19 47.10
C GLU A 365 -12.24 -7.80 48.58
N ARG A 366 -11.90 -8.75 49.47
CA ARG A 366 -11.71 -8.47 50.91
C ARG A 366 -10.58 -7.49 51.22
N LYS A 367 -9.58 -7.42 50.35
CA LYS A 367 -8.43 -6.52 50.46
C LYS A 367 -8.68 -5.17 49.75
N ASN A 368 -9.91 -4.89 49.31
CA ASN A 368 -10.27 -3.67 48.58
C ASN A 368 -9.42 -3.42 47.30
N ILE A 369 -8.87 -4.47 46.69
CA ILE A 369 -8.10 -4.37 45.44
C ILE A 369 -9.05 -4.20 44.27
N ALA A 370 -8.68 -3.38 43.27
CA ALA A 370 -9.50 -3.06 42.11
C ALA A 370 -10.90 -2.49 42.45
N ARG A 371 -11.02 -1.83 43.61
CA ARG A 371 -12.24 -1.17 44.08
C ARG A 371 -12.44 0.22 43.48
N ARG A 372 -11.37 1.02 43.40
CA ARG A 372 -11.43 2.42 43.01
C ARG A 372 -10.65 2.67 41.73
N PHE A 373 -11.17 3.60 40.93
CA PHE A 373 -10.47 4.13 39.76
C PHE A 373 -10.36 5.65 39.82
N ILE A 374 -9.48 6.21 38.98
CA ILE A 374 -9.30 7.66 38.85
C ILE A 374 -10.20 8.20 37.74
N LYS A 375 -11.16 9.07 38.12
CA LYS A 375 -12.03 9.78 37.18
C LYS A 375 -11.22 10.57 36.16
N GLY A 376 -11.65 10.58 34.90
CA GLY A 376 -10.93 11.24 33.81
C GLY A 376 -9.67 10.52 33.31
N LYS A 377 -9.21 9.45 34.00
CA LYS A 377 -8.15 8.52 33.54
C LYS A 377 -8.71 7.11 33.28
N ALA A 378 -10.00 7.02 33.01
CA ALA A 378 -10.70 5.79 32.63
C ALA A 378 -11.58 6.03 31.40
N TRP A 379 -11.70 5.01 30.55
CA TRP A 379 -12.27 5.15 29.20
C TRP A 379 -13.00 3.88 28.77
N VAL A 380 -14.04 4.08 27.97
CA VAL A 380 -14.83 3.01 27.37
C VAL A 380 -15.00 3.26 25.88
N ARG A 381 -14.89 2.22 25.06
CA ARG A 381 -15.02 2.31 23.60
C ARG A 381 -16.48 2.16 23.16
N LEU A 382 -17.05 3.20 22.57
CA LEU A 382 -18.41 3.20 21.99
C LEU A 382 -18.39 3.72 20.55
N ARG A 383 -19.51 3.63 19.84
CA ARG A 383 -19.66 4.18 18.48
C ARG A 383 -19.70 5.71 18.50
N GLU A 384 -19.23 6.31 17.41
CA GLU A 384 -19.31 7.76 17.18
C GLU A 384 -20.75 8.14 16.72
N PRO A 385 -21.51 8.93 17.50
CA PRO A 385 -22.92 9.23 17.20
C PRO A 385 -23.14 10.05 15.91
N ASP A 386 -22.22 10.95 15.57
CA ASP A 386 -22.37 11.89 14.44
C ASP A 386 -21.78 11.35 13.13
N GLN A 387 -21.27 10.11 13.14
CA GLN A 387 -20.58 9.49 12.00
C GLN A 387 -19.48 10.38 11.40
N CYS A 388 -18.84 11.20 12.22
CA CYS A 388 -17.75 12.07 11.84
C CYS A 388 -16.69 11.99 12.94
N LYS A 389 -15.70 11.12 12.74
CA LYS A 389 -14.55 10.99 13.63
C LYS A 389 -13.36 11.71 13.03
N LEU A 390 -12.69 12.53 13.82
CA LEU A 390 -11.45 13.19 13.44
C LEU A 390 -10.26 12.27 13.66
N GLY A 391 -9.37 12.21 12.67
CA GLY A 391 -8.18 11.36 12.66
C GLY A 391 -7.72 11.13 11.23
N GLY A 392 -6.51 10.59 11.06
CA GLY A 392 -5.82 10.60 9.77
C GLY A 392 -4.67 11.59 9.79
N GLY A 393 -4.56 12.42 8.77
CA GLY A 393 -3.58 13.50 8.72
C GLY A 393 -4.27 14.86 8.58
N CYS A 394 -3.76 15.64 7.64
CA CYS A 394 -4.40 16.87 7.19
C CYS A 394 -4.69 16.79 5.69
N ARG A 395 -5.77 17.44 5.27
CA ARG A 395 -6.15 17.63 3.88
C ARG A 395 -6.19 19.10 3.52
N VAL A 396 -6.13 19.39 2.23
CA VAL A 396 -6.16 20.77 1.73
C VAL A 396 -7.60 21.25 1.65
N LYS A 397 -7.92 22.31 2.37
CA LYS A 397 -9.22 22.99 2.31
C LYS A 397 -9.29 23.98 1.16
N GLU A 398 -8.22 24.77 1.00
CA GLU A 398 -8.16 25.85 0.01
C GLU A 398 -6.72 26.11 -0.46
N ILE A 399 -6.53 26.26 -1.76
CA ILE A 399 -5.30 26.78 -2.36
C ILE A 399 -5.63 28.12 -2.98
N ARG A 400 -4.96 29.18 -2.51
CA ARG A 400 -5.17 30.56 -2.94
C ARG A 400 -3.88 31.13 -3.50
N MET A 401 -3.95 31.63 -4.72
CA MET A 401 -2.91 32.38 -5.39
C MET A 401 -3.26 33.86 -5.31
N SER A 402 -2.32 34.67 -4.85
CA SER A 402 -2.43 36.12 -4.76
C SER A 402 -1.39 36.77 -5.66
N ASP A 403 -1.79 37.82 -6.35
CA ASP A 403 -0.86 38.73 -7.04
C ASP A 403 -0.38 39.84 -6.09
N ALA A 404 0.66 40.57 -6.52
CA ALA A 404 1.15 41.75 -5.83
C ALA A 404 0.73 43.04 -6.57
N TRP A 405 -0.42 43.05 -7.25
CA TRP A 405 -0.78 44.16 -8.13
C TRP A 405 -1.00 45.45 -7.36
N ALA A 406 -1.68 45.38 -6.21
CA ALA A 406 -1.88 46.53 -5.33
C ALA A 406 -0.56 47.24 -4.96
N ASP A 407 0.50 46.47 -4.70
CA ASP A 407 1.83 46.98 -4.33
C ASP A 407 2.59 47.60 -5.53
N MET A 408 2.18 47.31 -6.76
CA MET A 408 2.82 47.82 -7.98
C MET A 408 2.15 49.09 -8.54
N THR A 409 1.04 49.56 -7.96
CA THR A 409 0.30 50.74 -8.45
C THR A 409 -0.02 51.73 -7.33
N ASP A 410 0.46 52.98 -7.44
CA ASP A 410 0.24 54.08 -6.46
C ASP A 410 -1.22 54.61 -6.37
N GLY A 411 -2.22 53.84 -6.79
CA GLY A 411 -3.62 54.27 -6.88
C GLY A 411 -4.49 53.72 -5.75
N PRO A 412 -5.36 54.54 -5.11
CA PRO A 412 -6.14 54.15 -3.92
C PRO A 412 -7.27 53.12 -4.16
N ASN A 413 -7.39 52.55 -5.37
CA ASN A 413 -8.53 51.71 -5.79
C ASN A 413 -8.14 50.35 -6.41
N TYR A 414 -6.86 49.96 -6.38
CA TYR A 414 -6.42 48.68 -6.96
C TYR A 414 -6.28 47.63 -5.86
N GLN A 415 -6.96 46.49 -6.02
CA GLN A 415 -7.00 45.42 -5.02
C GLN A 415 -6.22 44.20 -5.50
N THR A 416 -5.54 43.52 -4.58
CA THR A 416 -4.94 42.21 -4.80
C THR A 416 -6.01 41.22 -5.26
N MET A 417 -5.86 40.67 -6.47
CA MET A 417 -6.77 39.64 -6.94
C MET A 417 -6.34 38.29 -6.38
N ASN A 418 -7.34 37.53 -5.94
CA ASN A 418 -7.14 36.20 -5.40
C ASN A 418 -7.86 35.19 -6.29
N TYR A 419 -7.10 34.20 -6.76
CA TYR A 419 -7.59 33.09 -7.55
C TYR A 419 -7.27 31.80 -6.81
N GLY A 420 -8.09 30.76 -6.97
CA GLY A 420 -7.82 29.54 -6.23
C GLY A 420 -8.87 28.48 -6.39
N GLN A 421 -8.61 27.35 -5.74
CA GLN A 421 -9.50 26.21 -5.67
C GLN A 421 -9.83 25.93 -4.21
N ARG A 422 -11.11 25.66 -3.95
CA ARG A 422 -11.64 25.18 -2.68
C ARG A 422 -12.10 23.74 -2.86
N TYR A 423 -11.69 22.90 -1.93
CA TYR A 423 -12.03 21.49 -1.87
C TYR A 423 -13.12 21.27 -0.82
N SER A 424 -14.08 20.41 -1.14
CA SER A 424 -15.10 19.93 -0.20
C SER A 424 -15.20 18.42 -0.30
N TYR A 425 -15.25 17.77 0.86
CA TYR A 425 -15.15 16.31 1.03
C TYR A 425 -16.46 15.69 1.55
N ALA A 426 -17.56 16.44 1.51
CA ALA A 426 -18.86 15.99 2.00
C ALA A 426 -19.65 15.18 0.95
N LEU A 427 -20.45 14.24 1.43
CA LEU A 427 -21.50 13.57 0.68
C LEU A 427 -22.67 14.53 0.39
N SER A 428 -23.63 14.09 -0.43
CA SER A 428 -24.78 14.92 -0.82
C SER A 428 -25.73 15.23 0.34
N ASP A 429 -25.68 14.44 1.41
CA ASP A 429 -26.44 14.64 2.65
C ASP A 429 -25.73 15.57 3.65
N GLY A 430 -24.51 16.02 3.35
CA GLY A 430 -23.69 16.86 4.23
C GLY A 430 -22.81 16.09 5.22
N THR A 431 -22.88 14.75 5.27
CA THR A 431 -21.97 13.92 6.07
C THR A 431 -20.61 13.79 5.41
N THR A 432 -19.58 13.36 6.16
CA THR A 432 -18.25 13.14 5.58
C THR A 432 -18.25 11.97 4.60
N SER A 433 -17.56 12.13 3.45
CA SER A 433 -17.31 11.03 2.52
C SER A 433 -16.07 10.21 2.86
N GLY A 434 -15.38 10.55 3.96
CA GLY A 434 -14.15 9.92 4.40
C GLY A 434 -14.36 8.52 4.94
N VAL A 435 -13.50 7.60 4.50
CA VAL A 435 -13.44 6.22 4.98
C VAL A 435 -11.99 5.92 5.33
N ALA A 436 -11.75 5.48 6.56
CA ALA A 436 -10.45 4.98 6.97
C ALA A 436 -10.23 3.59 6.37
N THR A 437 -9.13 3.43 5.63
CA THR A 437 -8.68 2.15 5.09
C THR A 437 -8.31 1.17 6.20
N TYR A 438 -7.65 1.67 7.24
CA TYR A 438 -7.48 1.03 8.54
C TYR A 438 -7.16 2.12 9.58
N GLU A 439 -7.38 1.86 10.86
CA GLU A 439 -6.84 2.73 11.92
C GLU A 439 -5.43 2.26 12.30
N PRO A 440 -4.55 3.12 12.84
CA PRO A 440 -3.19 2.75 13.20
C PRO A 440 -3.12 1.44 14.02
N VAL A 441 -2.14 0.59 13.69
CA VAL A 441 -1.99 -0.75 14.30
C VAL A 441 -1.90 -0.65 15.82
N GLY A 442 -2.67 -1.49 16.52
CA GLY A 442 -2.76 -1.47 17.98
C GLY A 442 -3.64 -0.35 18.55
N ASN A 443 -4.29 0.46 17.72
CA ASN A 443 -5.29 1.42 18.15
C ASN A 443 -6.55 0.69 18.66
N LYS A 444 -6.81 0.79 19.97
CA LYS A 444 -7.97 0.14 20.60
C LYS A 444 -9.31 0.74 20.19
N GLU A 445 -9.36 1.92 19.58
CA GLU A 445 -10.58 2.47 18.99
C GLU A 445 -11.03 1.72 17.73
N ASN A 446 -10.15 0.93 17.10
CA ASN A 446 -10.44 0.27 15.85
C ASN A 446 -11.59 -0.73 16.02
N PRO A 447 -12.68 -0.63 15.23
CA PRO A 447 -13.84 -1.52 15.34
C PRO A 447 -13.55 -2.96 14.92
N PHE A 448 -12.43 -3.22 14.22
CA PHE A 448 -11.97 -4.57 13.94
C PHE A 448 -11.38 -5.27 15.17
N VAL A 449 -10.82 -4.50 16.12
CA VAL A 449 -10.23 -5.01 17.37
C VAL A 449 -11.34 -5.55 18.27
N GLN A 450 -11.48 -6.87 18.31
CA GLN A 450 -12.46 -7.57 19.13
C GLN A 450 -11.81 -8.79 19.79
N PRO A 451 -12.20 -9.13 21.02
CA PRO A 451 -11.63 -10.27 21.74
C PRO A 451 -12.22 -11.58 21.21
N VAL A 452 -11.36 -12.58 21.06
CA VAL A 452 -11.71 -13.99 20.97
C VAL A 452 -11.32 -14.61 22.30
N PHE A 453 -12.31 -14.93 23.12
CA PHE A 453 -12.10 -15.49 24.46
C PHE A 453 -11.74 -16.97 24.37
N THR A 454 -10.77 -17.36 25.19
CA THR A 454 -10.34 -18.75 25.40
C THR A 454 -10.41 -19.02 26.90
N THR A 455 -11.38 -19.84 27.31
CA THR A 455 -11.59 -20.17 28.72
C THR A 455 -10.91 -21.49 29.04
N THR A 456 -10.05 -21.50 30.06
CA THR A 456 -9.51 -22.75 30.62
C THR A 456 -10.15 -23.00 31.97
N ASN A 457 -11.00 -24.03 32.02
CA ASN A 457 -11.76 -24.37 33.22
C ASN A 457 -10.87 -25.09 34.23
N HIS A 458 -10.82 -24.57 35.46
CA HIS A 458 -10.09 -25.19 36.56
C HIS A 458 -11.06 -25.60 37.68
N ILE A 459 -10.92 -26.82 38.19
CA ILE A 459 -11.84 -27.37 39.21
C ILE A 459 -11.61 -26.71 40.59
N LEU A 460 -10.36 -26.35 40.90
CA LEU A 460 -9.95 -25.82 42.21
C LEU A 460 -9.29 -24.43 42.14
N ALA A 461 -9.09 -23.90 40.93
CA ALA A 461 -8.58 -22.56 40.69
C ALA A 461 -9.65 -21.75 39.92
N PRO A 462 -9.66 -20.43 40.06
CA PRO A 462 -10.54 -19.58 39.26
C PRO A 462 -10.17 -19.69 37.78
N ASP A 463 -11.19 -19.66 36.93
CA ASP A 463 -11.01 -19.82 35.49
C ASP A 463 -10.15 -18.67 34.94
N GLU A 464 -9.26 -19.03 34.01
CA GLU A 464 -8.47 -18.05 33.28
C GLU A 464 -9.17 -17.74 31.96
N GLU A 465 -9.87 -16.61 31.93
CA GLU A 465 -10.32 -16.00 30.68
C GLU A 465 -9.16 -15.23 30.05
N ASN A 466 -8.43 -15.91 29.17
CA ASN A 466 -7.49 -15.25 28.28
C ASN A 466 -8.22 -14.88 26.98
N TYR A 467 -7.76 -13.84 26.29
CA TYR A 467 -8.30 -13.48 24.99
C TYR A 467 -7.18 -13.09 24.04
N VAL A 468 -7.40 -13.34 22.76
CA VAL A 468 -6.59 -12.81 21.67
C VAL A 468 -7.46 -11.86 20.86
N GLU A 469 -6.91 -10.74 20.44
CA GLU A 469 -7.67 -9.77 19.64
C GLU A 469 -7.59 -10.13 18.16
N MET A 470 -8.76 -10.17 17.50
CA MET A 470 -8.86 -10.18 16.04
C MET A 470 -8.84 -8.73 15.51
N PRO A 471 -8.50 -8.46 14.24
CA PRO A 471 -8.28 -9.41 13.17
C PRO A 471 -6.94 -10.12 13.29
N PHE A 472 -6.91 -11.43 13.07
CA PHE A 472 -5.66 -12.18 12.98
C PHE A 472 -4.87 -11.70 11.75
N GLY A 473 -3.57 -11.51 11.90
CA GLY A 473 -2.74 -10.97 10.82
C GLY A 473 -2.96 -9.48 10.56
N GLU A 474 -3.22 -8.68 11.60
CA GLU A 474 -3.36 -7.21 11.52
C GLU A 474 -2.23 -6.55 10.70
N SER A 475 -1.00 -7.08 10.75
CA SER A 475 0.13 -6.58 9.95
C SER A 475 -0.05 -6.68 8.41
N PHE A 476 -0.96 -7.53 7.92
CA PHE A 476 -1.29 -7.64 6.49
C PHE A 476 -2.37 -6.65 6.06
N PHE A 477 -3.02 -5.95 6.99
CA PHE A 477 -4.00 -4.94 6.63
C PHE A 477 -3.32 -3.77 5.90
N PRO A 478 -4.05 -3.10 5.00
CA PRO A 478 -3.53 -1.92 4.34
C PRO A 478 -3.14 -0.84 5.35
N ASN A 479 -2.16 -0.01 4.98
CA ASN A 479 -1.68 1.06 5.83
C ASN A 479 -2.81 2.03 6.23
N PRO A 480 -2.78 2.57 7.46
CA PRO A 480 -3.80 3.48 7.93
C PRO A 480 -3.76 4.79 7.12
N GLN A 481 -4.87 5.11 6.47
CA GLN A 481 -5.09 6.33 5.70
C GLN A 481 -6.59 6.60 5.58
N VAL A 482 -6.97 7.86 5.36
CA VAL A 482 -8.36 8.26 5.10
C VAL A 482 -8.52 8.57 3.61
N THR A 483 -9.46 7.89 2.96
CA THR A 483 -9.80 8.09 1.55
C THR A 483 -11.21 8.63 1.43
N TYR A 484 -11.41 9.65 0.59
CA TYR A 484 -12.70 10.28 0.38
C TYR A 484 -13.42 9.69 -0.83
N ALA A 485 -14.66 9.24 -0.64
CA ALA A 485 -15.47 8.73 -1.74
C ALA A 485 -15.90 9.84 -2.72
N ARG A 486 -15.94 11.11 -2.28
CA ARG A 486 -16.35 12.26 -3.09
C ARG A 486 -15.48 13.48 -2.78
N VAL A 487 -14.92 14.08 -3.83
CA VAL A 487 -14.17 15.34 -3.75
C VAL A 487 -14.77 16.33 -4.72
N MET A 488 -15.29 17.44 -4.19
CA MET A 488 -15.81 18.55 -4.97
C MET A 488 -14.77 19.67 -5.02
N VAL A 489 -14.38 20.06 -6.23
CA VAL A 489 -13.47 21.17 -6.49
C VAL A 489 -14.29 22.32 -7.06
N SER A 490 -14.24 23.46 -6.37
CA SER A 490 -14.88 24.70 -6.77
C SER A 490 -13.86 25.82 -6.82
N ASN A 491 -14.06 26.82 -7.68
CA ASN A 491 -13.17 27.97 -7.70
C ASN A 491 -13.49 28.90 -6.52
N VAL A 492 -12.44 29.45 -5.89
CA VAL A 492 -12.59 30.48 -4.86
C VAL A 492 -13.25 31.68 -5.53
N THR A 493 -14.39 32.12 -5.00
CA THR A 493 -15.18 33.21 -5.58
C THR A 493 -14.35 34.48 -5.66
N ALA A 494 -14.17 34.99 -6.89
CA ALA A 494 -13.60 36.31 -7.10
C ALA A 494 -14.57 37.37 -6.54
N GLY A 495 -14.14 38.08 -5.49
CA GLY A 495 -14.78 39.31 -5.00
C GLY A 495 -16.23 39.17 -4.57
N GLU A 496 -16.47 38.71 -3.33
CA GLU A 496 -17.68 39.12 -2.63
C GLU A 496 -17.54 40.61 -2.28
N ALA A 497 -18.18 41.44 -3.12
CA ALA A 497 -18.27 42.89 -3.02
C ALA A 497 -16.96 43.62 -2.68
N PRO A 498 -16.06 43.86 -3.67
CA PRO A 498 -14.79 44.56 -3.44
C PRO A 498 -14.94 46.01 -2.92
N SER A 499 -16.14 46.54 -2.73
CA SER A 499 -16.37 47.88 -2.16
C SER A 499 -17.70 48.04 -1.41
N GLY A 500 -18.42 46.96 -1.07
CA GLY A 500 -19.81 47.06 -0.62
C GLY A 500 -20.79 47.54 -1.71
N ASN A 501 -20.32 47.68 -2.95
CA ASN A 501 -21.15 48.04 -4.11
C ASN A 501 -21.65 46.76 -4.84
N PRO A 502 -22.96 46.45 -4.81
CA PRO A 502 -23.53 45.23 -5.39
C PRO A 502 -23.43 45.14 -6.93
N ASP A 503 -23.09 46.22 -7.62
CA ASP A 503 -23.02 46.27 -9.09
C ASP A 503 -21.72 45.68 -9.70
N HIS A 504 -20.70 45.42 -8.88
CA HIS A 504 -19.40 44.86 -9.33
C HIS A 504 -19.25 43.37 -8.99
N VAL A 505 -20.37 42.65 -8.87
CA VAL A 505 -20.38 41.20 -8.68
C VAL A 505 -20.43 40.51 -10.05
N VAL A 506 -19.48 39.61 -10.34
CA VAL A 506 -19.55 38.77 -11.55
C VAL A 506 -20.90 38.04 -11.55
N LYS A 507 -21.71 38.27 -12.59
CA LYS A 507 -23.03 37.63 -12.75
C LYS A 507 -22.88 36.11 -12.63
N LYS A 508 -23.84 35.43 -11.98
CA LYS A 508 -23.91 33.95 -11.83
C LYS A 508 -23.86 33.15 -13.14
N LEU A 509 -24.01 33.80 -14.29
CA LEU A 509 -23.89 33.16 -15.62
C LEU A 509 -22.45 33.08 -16.12
N HIS A 510 -21.53 33.84 -15.52
CA HIS A 510 -20.15 33.97 -15.97
C HIS A 510 -19.13 33.39 -15.00
N ARG A 511 -19.55 32.83 -13.85
CA ARG A 511 -18.60 32.15 -12.97
C ARG A 511 -18.49 30.68 -13.38
N THR A 512 -17.31 30.15 -13.16
CA THR A 512 -16.98 28.75 -13.38
C THR A 512 -17.76 27.88 -12.40
N GLY A 513 -18.33 26.78 -12.87
CA GLY A 513 -19.01 25.81 -12.01
C GLY A 513 -18.03 24.99 -11.16
N HIS A 514 -18.36 23.72 -10.92
CA HIS A 514 -17.57 22.84 -10.05
C HIS A 514 -17.39 21.46 -10.67
N VAL A 515 -16.35 20.77 -10.24
CA VAL A 515 -16.03 19.40 -10.67
C VAL A 515 -16.16 18.48 -9.47
N ILE A 516 -16.86 17.36 -9.64
CA ILE A 516 -16.98 16.32 -8.62
C ILE A 516 -16.24 15.09 -9.13
N THR A 517 -15.26 14.64 -8.35
CA THR A 517 -14.60 13.35 -8.59
C THR A 517 -15.04 12.37 -7.51
N GLU A 518 -15.53 11.21 -7.92
CA GLU A 518 -15.92 10.11 -7.05
C GLU A 518 -14.88 9.00 -7.12
N PHE A 519 -14.61 8.37 -5.97
CA PHE A 519 -13.63 7.31 -5.83
C PHE A 519 -14.24 6.10 -5.12
N TYR A 520 -13.76 4.91 -5.45
CA TYR A 520 -14.00 3.72 -4.65
C TYR A 520 -13.20 3.79 -3.34
N THR A 521 -13.80 3.32 -2.27
CA THR A 521 -13.18 3.33 -0.94
C THR A 521 -13.12 1.93 -0.33
N SER A 522 -12.36 1.75 0.75
CA SER A 522 -12.34 0.50 1.52
C SER A 522 -13.70 0.13 2.15
N LYS A 523 -14.71 1.01 2.11
CA LYS A 523 -16.10 0.69 2.46
C LYS A 523 -16.76 -0.20 1.40
N ASP A 524 -16.46 0.07 0.12
CA ASP A 524 -17.03 -0.66 -1.01
C ASP A 524 -16.33 -2.01 -1.21
N PHE A 525 -15.00 -2.02 -0.99
CA PHE A 525 -14.15 -3.21 -1.08
C PHE A 525 -13.30 -3.39 0.19
N PRO A 526 -13.88 -3.94 1.27
CA PRO A 526 -13.17 -4.16 2.53
C PRO A 526 -12.14 -5.29 2.43
N THR A 527 -11.19 -5.31 3.36
CA THR A 527 -10.29 -6.45 3.58
C THR A 527 -11.11 -7.60 4.16
N ILE A 528 -11.02 -8.77 3.54
CA ILE A 528 -11.75 -9.96 3.99
C ILE A 528 -10.75 -10.87 4.72
N THR A 529 -11.03 -11.15 5.99
CA THR A 529 -10.28 -12.12 6.78
C THR A 529 -11.18 -13.28 7.15
N ASP A 530 -10.68 -14.50 6.99
CA ASP A 530 -11.39 -15.70 7.43
C ASP A 530 -10.40 -16.70 8.04
N GLN A 531 -10.90 -17.58 8.88
CA GLN A 531 -10.12 -18.60 9.57
C GLN A 531 -10.86 -19.93 9.61
N THR A 532 -10.11 -21.02 9.50
CA THR A 532 -10.68 -22.34 9.76
C THR A 532 -10.86 -22.56 11.26
N ARG A 533 -11.76 -23.47 11.63
CA ARG A 533 -11.79 -23.98 13.01
C ARG A 533 -10.46 -24.67 13.31
N ILE A 534 -10.02 -24.56 14.56
CA ILE A 534 -8.87 -25.33 15.05
C ILE A 534 -9.27 -26.81 15.00
N ASP A 535 -8.41 -27.65 14.42
CA ASP A 535 -8.55 -29.10 14.44
C ASP A 535 -7.54 -29.71 15.43
N PRO A 536 -7.93 -29.90 16.71
CA PRO A 536 -7.06 -30.45 17.73
C PRO A 536 -7.08 -31.98 17.71
N MET A 537 -5.90 -32.58 17.68
CA MET A 537 -5.68 -33.99 17.95
C MET A 537 -4.96 -34.12 19.29
N GLU A 538 -5.68 -34.63 20.29
CA GLU A 538 -5.18 -34.89 21.63
C GLU A 538 -5.19 -36.39 21.93
N ASP A 539 -4.09 -36.88 22.53
CA ASP A 539 -4.10 -38.19 23.16
C ASP A 539 -5.01 -38.14 24.39
N LYS A 540 -6.14 -38.87 24.36
CA LYS A 540 -7.07 -38.96 25.49
C LYS A 540 -6.42 -39.76 26.61
N GLN A 541 -6.32 -39.18 27.81
CA GLN A 541 -6.02 -39.91 29.04
C GLN A 541 -7.29 -40.15 29.85
N GLU A 542 -7.43 -41.34 30.44
CA GLU A 542 -8.48 -41.60 31.42
C GLU A 542 -8.13 -40.94 32.76
N ALA A 543 -9.11 -40.30 33.41
CA ALA A 543 -8.93 -39.51 34.63
C ALA A 543 -8.33 -40.30 35.83
N LEU A 544 -8.31 -41.63 35.76
CA LEU A 544 -7.83 -42.52 36.82
C LEU A 544 -6.36 -42.95 36.67
N ASP A 545 -5.69 -42.65 35.56
CA ASP A 545 -4.26 -42.96 35.33
C ASP A 545 -3.29 -42.01 36.08
N ASN A 546 -3.81 -40.97 36.74
CA ASN A 546 -3.03 -39.99 37.52
C ASN A 546 -2.65 -40.44 38.95
N ILE A 547 -3.12 -41.60 39.41
CA ILE A 547 -2.90 -42.06 40.80
C ILE A 547 -1.72 -43.06 40.93
N LEU A 548 -1.23 -43.63 39.82
CA LEU A 548 -0.11 -44.62 39.81
C LEU A 548 0.86 -44.42 38.61
N SER A 549 1.19 -43.16 38.31
CA SER A 549 1.74 -42.74 37.01
C SER A 549 3.23 -43.06 36.78
N LEU A 550 3.54 -44.28 36.30
CA LEU A 550 4.89 -44.68 35.90
C LEU A 550 5.29 -44.19 34.49
N ASN A 551 4.34 -43.81 33.62
CA ASN A 551 4.62 -43.26 32.28
C ASN A 551 3.43 -42.44 31.74
N VAL A 552 3.54 -41.11 31.72
CA VAL A 552 2.52 -40.17 31.22
C VAL A 552 2.97 -39.63 29.87
N ARG A 553 2.09 -39.70 28.86
CA ARG A 553 2.33 -39.11 27.53
C ARG A 553 1.16 -38.21 27.19
N LYS A 554 1.45 -36.94 26.95
CA LYS A 554 0.48 -35.96 26.48
C LYS A 554 1.00 -35.34 25.20
N HIS A 555 0.38 -35.70 24.08
CA HIS A 555 0.65 -35.05 22.81
C HIS A 555 -0.58 -34.22 22.41
N PHE A 556 -0.33 -32.95 22.09
CA PHE A 556 -1.32 -32.04 21.51
C PHE A 556 -0.81 -31.62 20.13
N THR A 557 -1.57 -31.93 19.08
CA THR A 557 -1.27 -31.47 17.72
C THR A 557 -2.47 -30.68 17.21
N ALA A 558 -2.26 -29.46 16.72
CA ALA A 558 -3.34 -28.67 16.14
C ALA A 558 -2.96 -28.07 14.79
N SER A 559 -3.96 -27.93 13.92
CA SER A 559 -3.82 -27.21 12.65
C SER A 559 -4.86 -26.09 12.53
N GLN A 560 -4.46 -24.98 11.92
CA GLN A 560 -5.35 -23.84 11.64
C GLN A 560 -4.91 -23.09 10.38
N GLY A 561 -5.87 -22.72 9.54
CA GLY A 561 -5.65 -21.91 8.35
C GLY A 561 -6.22 -20.50 8.51
N TYR A 562 -5.49 -19.51 8.01
CA TYR A 562 -5.90 -18.11 7.93
C TYR A 562 -5.86 -17.66 6.47
N VAL A 563 -6.88 -16.92 6.03
CA VAL A 563 -6.89 -16.25 4.73
C VAL A 563 -7.11 -14.76 4.92
N ILE A 564 -6.28 -13.96 4.26
CA ILE A 564 -6.40 -12.51 4.18
C ILE A 564 -6.53 -12.15 2.70
N HIS A 565 -7.65 -11.53 2.32
CA HIS A 565 -7.93 -11.10 0.96
C HIS A 565 -7.93 -9.58 0.90
N LEU A 566 -6.91 -9.04 0.22
CA LEU A 566 -6.66 -7.64 -0.07
C LEU A 566 -7.08 -7.30 -1.50
N ASN A 567 -7.34 -6.02 -1.74
CA ASN A 567 -7.66 -5.52 -3.07
C ASN A 567 -7.08 -4.13 -3.31
N ASP A 568 -6.93 -3.79 -4.58
CA ASP A 568 -6.51 -2.47 -5.07
C ASP A 568 -7.72 -1.73 -5.68
N MET A 569 -8.73 -1.41 -4.87
CA MET A 569 -9.85 -0.54 -5.29
C MET A 569 -9.87 0.80 -4.55
N ASN A 570 -9.26 0.88 -3.37
CA ASN A 570 -9.25 2.11 -2.59
C ASN A 570 -8.52 3.24 -3.35
N GLY A 571 -9.23 4.35 -3.59
CA GLY A 571 -8.71 5.51 -4.33
C GLY A 571 -8.82 5.41 -5.86
N LYS A 572 -9.36 4.31 -6.42
CA LYS A 572 -9.64 4.23 -7.86
C LYS A 572 -10.82 5.12 -8.24
N GLN A 573 -10.69 5.84 -9.35
CA GLN A 573 -11.75 6.72 -9.84
C GLN A 573 -13.00 5.91 -10.21
N LYS A 574 -14.14 6.29 -9.65
CA LYS A 574 -15.45 5.73 -9.97
C LYS A 574 -16.12 6.57 -11.06
N ALA A 575 -16.12 7.89 -10.89
CA ALA A 575 -16.65 8.83 -11.87
C ALA A 575 -16.05 10.23 -11.70
N GLN A 576 -16.12 11.03 -12.76
CA GLN A 576 -15.82 12.45 -12.72
C GLN A 576 -16.94 13.20 -13.44
N TRP A 577 -17.48 14.23 -12.80
CA TRP A 577 -18.62 14.99 -13.29
C TRP A 577 -18.31 16.49 -13.28
N VAL A 578 -18.68 17.17 -14.36
CA VAL A 578 -18.50 18.62 -14.52
C VAL A 578 -19.86 19.30 -14.49
N PHE A 579 -20.03 20.27 -13.61
CA PHE A 579 -21.27 21.02 -13.41
C PHE A 579 -21.07 22.49 -13.77
N ALA A 580 -22.08 23.11 -14.38
CA ALA A 580 -22.15 24.56 -14.50
C ALA A 580 -22.59 25.22 -13.19
N GLU A 581 -22.27 26.50 -13.03
CA GLU A 581 -22.74 27.25 -11.87
C GLU A 581 -24.28 27.37 -11.86
N GLY A 582 -24.89 27.05 -10.73
CA GLY A 582 -26.35 27.15 -10.53
C GLY A 582 -27.17 26.02 -11.17
N GLN A 583 -26.52 25.02 -11.76
CA GLN A 583 -27.19 23.82 -12.29
C GLN A 583 -26.90 22.61 -11.41
N ASN A 584 -27.94 21.80 -11.17
CA ASN A 584 -27.82 20.54 -10.41
C ASN A 584 -27.51 19.33 -11.31
N ALA A 585 -27.63 19.47 -12.63
CA ALA A 585 -27.34 18.40 -13.59
C ALA A 585 -25.92 18.56 -14.16
N PRO A 586 -25.18 17.45 -14.34
CA PRO A 586 -23.86 17.51 -14.96
C PRO A 586 -23.97 17.82 -16.46
N ILE A 587 -22.97 18.53 -16.99
CA ILE A 587 -22.84 18.84 -18.43
C ILE A 587 -22.09 17.73 -19.14
N SER A 588 -21.01 17.26 -18.52
CA SER A 588 -20.15 16.20 -19.02
C SER A 588 -19.58 15.40 -17.87
N GLY A 589 -19.11 14.19 -18.16
CA GLY A 589 -18.46 13.36 -17.17
C GLY A 589 -17.93 12.06 -17.74
N VAL A 590 -17.19 11.32 -16.94
CA VAL A 590 -16.66 10.00 -17.29
C VAL A 590 -16.94 9.07 -16.13
N GLU A 591 -17.46 7.89 -16.42
CA GLU A 591 -17.74 6.82 -15.47
C GLU A 591 -16.84 5.61 -15.78
N TYR A 592 -16.25 5.02 -14.74
CA TYR A 592 -15.33 3.89 -14.83
C TYR A 592 -15.96 2.66 -14.15
N ILE A 593 -16.20 1.62 -14.94
CA ILE A 593 -16.83 0.37 -14.49
C ILE A 593 -15.77 -0.72 -14.41
N TYR A 594 -15.55 -1.23 -13.19
CA TYR A 594 -14.62 -2.33 -12.92
C TYR A 594 -15.33 -3.68 -12.87
N ALA A 595 -14.60 -4.74 -13.18
CA ALA A 595 -15.11 -6.10 -13.16
C ALA A 595 -15.35 -6.58 -11.72
N THR A 596 -16.63 -6.65 -11.31
CA THR A 596 -17.06 -7.14 -9.99
C THR A 596 -17.91 -8.40 -10.13
N ASN A 597 -17.94 -9.24 -9.10
CA ASN A 597 -18.91 -10.34 -9.07
C ASN A 597 -20.32 -9.75 -8.86
N SER A 598 -21.10 -9.65 -9.93
CA SER A 598 -22.50 -9.20 -9.83
C SER A 598 -23.31 -10.19 -8.97
N THR A 599 -24.09 -9.68 -8.04
CA THR A 599 -25.25 -10.41 -7.50
C THR A 599 -26.16 -10.78 -8.68
N PRO A 600 -26.58 -12.05 -8.84
CA PRO A 600 -27.45 -12.45 -9.95
C PRO A 600 -28.71 -11.59 -10.04
N ALA A 601 -29.13 -11.22 -11.26
CA ALA A 601 -30.36 -10.47 -11.50
C ALA A 601 -31.58 -11.23 -10.92
N GLY A 602 -32.36 -10.57 -10.07
CA GLY A 602 -33.52 -11.14 -9.36
C GLY A 602 -33.42 -11.11 -7.83
N TYR A 603 -32.24 -10.77 -7.28
CA TYR A 603 -32.06 -10.55 -5.84
C TYR A 603 -32.10 -9.05 -5.53
N SER A 604 -33.09 -8.62 -4.76
CA SER A 604 -33.19 -7.21 -4.33
C SER A 604 -32.09 -6.91 -3.30
N ALA A 605 -31.49 -5.72 -3.39
CA ALA A 605 -30.55 -5.21 -2.38
C ALA A 605 -31.14 -5.15 -0.95
N ALA A 606 -32.45 -5.34 -0.81
CA ALA A 606 -33.14 -5.36 0.48
C ALA A 606 -33.06 -6.72 1.20
N SER A 607 -32.78 -7.84 0.51
CA SER A 607 -32.84 -9.18 1.11
C SER A 607 -31.48 -9.77 1.51
N GLU A 608 -30.41 -9.51 0.75
CA GLU A 608 -29.03 -9.97 1.05
C GLU A 608 -28.01 -9.07 0.31
N PRO A 609 -27.72 -7.84 0.79
CA PRO A 609 -26.85 -6.90 0.07
C PRO A 609 -25.36 -7.30 0.00
N MET A 610 -24.92 -8.34 0.72
CA MET A 610 -23.50 -8.57 1.02
C MET A 610 -22.92 -9.93 0.59
N ALA A 611 -23.69 -10.85 0.01
CA ALA A 611 -23.16 -12.18 -0.33
C ALA A 611 -21.99 -12.14 -1.35
N ASN A 612 -21.93 -11.10 -2.20
CA ASN A 612 -20.84 -10.86 -3.16
C ASN A 612 -20.33 -9.40 -3.17
N GLY A 613 -20.83 -8.53 -2.27
CA GLY A 613 -20.41 -7.14 -2.19
C GLY A 613 -18.94 -7.04 -1.79
N GLY A 614 -18.14 -6.31 -2.57
CA GLY A 614 -16.71 -6.11 -2.30
C GLY A 614 -15.77 -7.19 -2.85
N LYS A 615 -16.23 -8.12 -3.70
CA LYS A 615 -15.36 -9.09 -4.41
C LYS A 615 -15.22 -8.77 -5.89
N LEU A 616 -13.98 -8.60 -6.33
CA LEU A 616 -13.64 -8.42 -7.73
C LEU A 616 -13.82 -9.72 -8.54
N ASN A 617 -14.15 -9.58 -9.82
CA ASN A 617 -14.18 -10.67 -10.77
C ASN A 617 -12.99 -10.57 -11.72
N ASN A 618 -11.95 -11.33 -11.42
CA ASN A 618 -10.72 -11.37 -12.19
C ASN A 618 -10.72 -12.46 -13.27
N ARG A 619 -11.85 -13.16 -13.47
CA ARG A 619 -11.99 -14.19 -14.49
C ARG A 619 -12.43 -13.55 -15.81
N VAL A 620 -11.46 -13.34 -16.68
CA VAL A 620 -11.66 -12.67 -17.97
C VAL A 620 -11.28 -13.58 -19.13
N ARG A 621 -11.67 -13.19 -20.35
CA ARG A 621 -11.30 -13.90 -21.56
C ARG A 621 -9.88 -13.52 -21.92
N VAL A 622 -9.02 -14.52 -22.07
CA VAL A 622 -7.65 -14.33 -22.51
C VAL A 622 -7.42 -14.99 -23.86
N ILE A 623 -6.48 -14.45 -24.62
CA ILE A 623 -5.98 -15.04 -25.85
C ILE A 623 -4.53 -15.45 -25.59
N ASN A 624 -4.23 -16.73 -25.76
CA ASN A 624 -2.88 -17.26 -25.63
C ASN A 624 -2.09 -17.03 -26.94
N PRO A 625 -0.74 -17.04 -26.90
CA PRO A 625 0.09 -16.93 -28.11
C PRO A 625 -0.17 -18.03 -29.14
N ASP A 626 -0.69 -19.19 -28.72
CA ASP A 626 -1.12 -20.29 -29.59
C ASP A 626 -2.52 -20.07 -30.19
N GLY A 627 -3.11 -18.89 -30.03
CA GLY A 627 -4.43 -18.51 -30.56
C GLY A 627 -5.62 -19.09 -29.78
N SER A 628 -5.40 -19.91 -28.75
CA SER A 628 -6.50 -20.42 -27.93
C SER A 628 -7.17 -19.32 -27.11
N ILE A 629 -8.49 -19.40 -26.97
CA ILE A 629 -9.31 -18.41 -26.25
C ILE A 629 -9.97 -19.12 -25.08
N GLU A 630 -9.64 -18.69 -23.86
CA GLU A 630 -10.15 -19.31 -22.64
C GLU A 630 -10.50 -18.28 -21.55
N LEU A 631 -11.22 -18.72 -20.53
CA LEU A 631 -11.50 -17.90 -19.34
C LEU A 631 -10.45 -18.19 -18.27
N LYS A 632 -9.53 -17.26 -18.06
CA LYS A 632 -8.44 -17.36 -17.08
C LYS A 632 -8.54 -16.25 -16.04
N THR A 633 -8.02 -16.50 -14.86
CA THR A 633 -7.91 -15.49 -13.80
C THR A 633 -6.63 -14.69 -14.01
N ILE A 634 -6.73 -13.37 -14.18
CA ILE A 634 -5.58 -12.46 -14.31
C ILE A 634 -5.63 -11.37 -13.23
N GLY A 635 -4.48 -10.76 -12.89
CA GLY A 635 -4.44 -9.70 -11.88
C GLY A 635 -4.79 -10.20 -10.48
N VAL A 636 -4.33 -11.40 -10.12
CA VAL A 636 -4.43 -11.97 -8.77
C VAL A 636 -3.07 -12.50 -8.36
N GLU A 637 -2.58 -12.04 -7.22
CA GLU A 637 -1.38 -12.53 -6.58
C GLU A 637 -1.78 -13.35 -5.35
N VAL A 638 -1.13 -14.51 -5.16
CA VAL A 638 -1.39 -15.40 -4.03
C VAL A 638 -0.07 -15.79 -3.40
N ASP A 639 0.08 -15.45 -2.12
CA ASP A 639 1.19 -15.89 -1.29
C ASP A 639 0.66 -16.90 -0.25
N VAL A 640 1.38 -18.01 -0.08
CA VAL A 640 1.03 -19.07 0.87
C VAL A 640 2.25 -19.43 1.70
N VAL A 641 2.15 -19.18 3.01
CA VAL A 641 3.19 -19.47 3.99
C VAL A 641 2.69 -20.53 4.97
N ASN A 642 3.48 -21.56 5.21
CA ASN A 642 3.20 -22.58 6.22
C ASN A 642 4.23 -22.48 7.35
N ASP A 643 3.77 -22.26 8.58
CA ASP A 643 4.58 -22.27 9.79
C ASP A 643 4.35 -23.58 10.56
N PHE A 644 5.44 -24.28 10.88
CA PHE A 644 5.44 -25.54 11.60
C PHE A 644 6.24 -25.38 12.90
N ARG A 645 5.61 -25.64 14.04
CA ARG A 645 6.28 -25.58 15.35
C ARG A 645 6.12 -26.87 16.11
N GLU A 646 7.19 -27.28 16.79
CA GLU A 646 7.21 -28.41 17.72
C GLU A 646 7.91 -27.97 19.01
N ASN A 647 7.29 -28.25 20.15
CA ASN A 647 7.89 -28.11 21.47
C ASN A 647 7.68 -29.41 22.25
N ALA A 648 8.72 -29.93 22.89
CA ALA A 648 8.66 -31.16 23.66
C ALA A 648 9.39 -30.97 24.99
N THR A 649 8.70 -31.26 26.10
CA THR A 649 9.28 -31.35 27.43
C THR A 649 9.24 -32.80 27.88
N ASN A 650 10.39 -33.34 28.22
CA ASN A 650 10.52 -34.70 28.75
C ASN A 650 11.12 -34.59 30.15
N SER A 651 10.36 -35.00 31.16
CA SER A 651 10.80 -35.09 32.54
C SER A 651 10.96 -36.57 32.90
N GLU A 652 12.16 -36.92 33.35
CA GLU A 652 12.49 -38.27 33.76
C GLU A 652 12.97 -38.20 35.20
N THR A 653 12.19 -38.77 36.11
CA THR A 653 12.54 -38.85 37.52
C THR A 653 12.88 -40.30 37.83
N MET A 654 14.14 -40.53 38.14
CA MET A 654 14.64 -41.81 38.62
C MET A 654 14.83 -41.69 40.13
N GLY A 655 13.95 -42.34 40.88
CA GLY A 655 13.98 -42.38 42.33
C GLY A 655 14.30 -43.78 42.84
N LEU A 656 14.82 -43.87 44.06
CA LEU A 656 14.88 -45.13 44.79
C LEU A 656 13.94 -44.99 45.98
N ASN A 657 12.78 -45.66 45.93
CA ASN A 657 11.84 -45.60 47.03
C ASN A 657 12.21 -46.72 48.03
N THR A 658 12.81 -46.34 49.17
CA THR A 658 13.17 -47.29 50.23
C THR A 658 12.00 -47.47 51.18
N ASN A 659 10.98 -48.22 50.76
CA ASN A 659 9.90 -48.60 51.67
C ASN A 659 10.40 -49.66 52.65
N LEU A 660 10.23 -49.40 53.96
CA LEU A 660 10.50 -50.36 55.03
C LEU A 660 9.37 -51.38 55.09
N ALA A 661 9.52 -52.51 54.41
CA ALA A 661 8.63 -53.64 54.59
C ALA A 661 8.97 -54.35 55.91
N ASN A 662 8.20 -54.07 56.96
CA ASN A 662 8.33 -54.75 58.25
C ASN A 662 7.74 -56.15 58.16
N PHE A 663 8.57 -57.18 58.29
CA PHE A 663 8.08 -58.53 58.54
C PHE A 663 8.79 -59.15 59.75
N PHE A 664 8.04 -59.90 60.55
CA PHE A 664 8.55 -60.52 61.76
C PHE A 664 9.14 -61.90 61.43
N ILE A 665 10.44 -62.09 61.65
CA ILE A 665 11.03 -63.43 61.82
C ILE A 665 11.07 -63.69 63.33
N GLY A 666 9.97 -64.20 63.87
CA GLY A 666 9.80 -64.34 65.32
C GLY A 666 9.66 -63.01 66.05
N ILE A 667 10.24 -62.88 67.26
CA ILE A 667 10.02 -61.75 68.18
C ILE A 667 10.91 -60.52 67.86
N ILE A 668 11.75 -60.60 66.82
CA ILE A 668 12.63 -59.50 66.39
C ILE A 668 12.09 -58.96 65.05
N PRO A 669 11.72 -57.67 64.95
CA PRO A 669 11.31 -57.07 63.68
C PRO A 669 12.51 -57.08 62.72
N GLY A 670 12.39 -57.84 61.62
CA GLY A 670 13.37 -57.84 60.55
C GLY A 670 13.09 -56.68 59.61
N ILE A 671 13.94 -55.66 59.66
CA ILE A 671 13.91 -54.57 58.68
C ILE A 671 14.73 -55.01 57.47
N VAL A 672 14.06 -55.35 56.37
CA VAL A 672 14.73 -55.54 55.08
C VAL A 672 14.43 -54.30 54.23
N PRO A 673 15.41 -53.40 54.01
CA PRO A 673 15.25 -52.36 53.02
C PRO A 673 15.13 -53.04 51.65
N LEU A 674 13.94 -52.98 51.07
CA LEU A 674 13.70 -53.36 49.67
C LEU A 674 13.80 -52.09 48.85
N PRO A 675 14.94 -51.80 48.20
CA PRO A 675 15.04 -50.70 47.28
C PRO A 675 14.16 -51.02 46.06
N MET A 676 12.99 -50.40 45.96
CA MET A 676 12.21 -50.45 44.73
C MET A 676 12.63 -49.27 43.86
N PRO A 677 13.17 -49.52 42.65
CA PRO A 677 13.41 -48.44 41.70
C PRO A 677 12.06 -47.83 41.32
N ASP A 678 11.93 -46.53 41.51
CA ASP A 678 10.79 -45.75 41.07
C ASP A 678 11.18 -45.02 39.79
N TYR A 679 10.47 -45.32 38.70
CA TYR A 679 10.73 -44.76 37.39
C TYR A 679 9.48 -44.05 36.91
N CYS A 680 9.51 -42.73 36.94
CA CYS A 680 8.45 -41.89 36.39
C CYS A 680 8.98 -41.15 35.17
N ARG A 681 8.30 -41.35 34.03
CA ARG A 681 8.54 -40.59 32.81
C ARG A 681 7.30 -39.79 32.45
N SER A 682 7.46 -38.49 32.30
CA SER A 682 6.43 -37.61 31.74
C SER A 682 6.94 -36.99 30.44
N LYS A 683 6.17 -37.15 29.35
CA LYS A 683 6.45 -36.50 28.07
C LYS A 683 5.25 -35.64 27.67
N ASP A 684 5.48 -34.34 27.61
CA ASP A 684 4.54 -33.35 27.07
C ASP A 684 5.06 -32.86 25.71
N GLN A 685 4.25 -32.99 24.65
CA GLN A 685 4.60 -32.51 23.31
C GLN A 685 3.48 -31.67 22.72
N PHE A 686 3.86 -30.53 22.16
CA PHE A 686 2.98 -29.62 21.43
C PHE A 686 3.47 -29.50 19.98
N ARG A 687 2.56 -29.67 19.02
CA ARG A 687 2.80 -29.44 17.60
C ARG A 687 1.73 -28.53 17.03
N SER A 688 2.13 -27.54 16.24
CA SER A 688 1.19 -26.66 15.54
C SER A 688 1.57 -26.47 14.08
N VAL A 689 0.57 -26.52 13.21
CA VAL A 689 0.70 -26.17 11.80
C VAL A 689 -0.22 -25.00 11.50
N VAL A 690 0.34 -23.90 11.01
CA VAL A 690 -0.42 -22.71 10.63
C VAL A 690 -0.18 -22.42 9.15
N THR A 691 -1.26 -22.40 8.37
CA THR A 691 -1.20 -22.00 6.95
C THR A 691 -1.78 -20.60 6.82
N THR A 692 -0.99 -19.64 6.34
CA THR A 692 -1.45 -18.28 6.03
C THR A 692 -1.50 -18.10 4.52
N LYS A 693 -2.66 -17.74 3.98
CA LYS A 693 -2.86 -17.42 2.57
C LYS A 693 -3.21 -15.94 2.41
N VAL A 694 -2.36 -15.19 1.74
CA VAL A 694 -2.60 -13.78 1.40
C VAL A 694 -2.96 -13.70 -0.08
N ILE A 695 -4.13 -13.14 -0.39
CA ILE A 695 -4.62 -12.96 -1.75
C ILE A 695 -4.68 -11.47 -2.02
N ASN A 696 -4.02 -10.98 -3.07
CA ASN A 696 -4.14 -9.62 -3.53
C ASN A 696 -4.82 -9.58 -4.91
N THR A 697 -5.99 -8.96 -5.00
CA THR A 697 -6.76 -8.86 -6.24
C THR A 697 -6.76 -7.44 -6.80
N PHE A 698 -6.40 -7.31 -8.07
CA PHE A 698 -6.36 -6.02 -8.77
C PHE A 698 -7.64 -5.78 -9.56
N GLY A 699 -8.22 -4.59 -9.44
CA GLY A 699 -9.43 -4.21 -10.18
C GLY A 699 -9.17 -4.08 -11.68
N ILE A 700 -9.86 -4.88 -12.49
CA ILE A 700 -9.80 -4.84 -13.96
C ILE A 700 -10.83 -3.83 -14.47
N LEU A 701 -10.39 -2.79 -15.18
CA LEU A 701 -11.28 -1.84 -15.85
C LEU A 701 -11.99 -2.55 -17.01
N GLN A 702 -13.30 -2.67 -16.91
CA GLN A 702 -14.12 -3.37 -17.90
C GLN A 702 -14.72 -2.40 -18.92
N GLU A 703 -15.21 -1.25 -18.48
CA GLU A 703 -15.89 -0.29 -19.33
C GLU A 703 -15.67 1.15 -18.84
N THR A 704 -15.53 2.08 -19.77
CA THR A 704 -15.45 3.53 -19.52
C THR A 704 -16.53 4.21 -20.35
N ILE A 705 -17.40 5.00 -19.70
CA ILE A 705 -18.51 5.70 -20.36
C ILE A 705 -18.24 7.19 -20.24
N ALA A 706 -17.99 7.86 -21.35
CA ALA A 706 -17.88 9.30 -21.41
C ALA A 706 -19.23 9.91 -21.80
N TYR A 707 -19.65 10.94 -21.07
CA TYR A 707 -20.88 11.70 -21.28
C TYR A 707 -20.53 13.13 -21.70
N ASP A 708 -21.16 13.62 -22.75
CA ASP A 708 -21.05 15.02 -23.19
C ASP A 708 -22.39 15.54 -23.72
N ALA A 709 -22.92 16.59 -23.09
CA ALA A 709 -24.16 17.27 -23.49
C ALA A 709 -25.37 16.33 -23.73
N GLY A 710 -25.43 15.20 -23.01
CA GLY A 710 -26.49 14.18 -23.11
C GLY A 710 -26.22 13.04 -24.09
N ALA A 711 -25.12 13.08 -24.85
CA ALA A 711 -24.59 11.93 -25.59
C ALA A 711 -23.67 11.10 -24.69
N SER A 712 -23.58 9.79 -24.95
CA SER A 712 -22.69 8.88 -24.23
C SER A 712 -21.91 7.99 -25.18
N VAL A 713 -20.60 7.88 -24.97
CA VAL A 713 -19.68 7.02 -25.72
C VAL A 713 -19.09 6.02 -24.74
N SER A 714 -19.35 4.72 -24.95
CA SER A 714 -18.77 3.67 -24.11
C SER A 714 -17.61 2.97 -24.81
N THR A 715 -16.56 2.70 -24.03
CA THR A 715 -15.39 1.91 -24.42
C THR A 715 -15.27 0.73 -23.48
N LYS A 716 -15.36 -0.49 -24.01
CA LYS A 716 -15.40 -1.75 -23.26
C LYS A 716 -14.27 -2.68 -23.65
N ASN A 717 -13.57 -3.22 -22.66
CA ASN A 717 -12.50 -4.20 -22.85
C ASN A 717 -13.11 -5.61 -22.91
N LEU A 718 -12.82 -6.37 -23.98
CA LEU A 718 -13.43 -7.69 -24.21
C LEU A 718 -12.48 -8.87 -23.99
N ALA A 719 -11.22 -8.73 -24.37
CA ALA A 719 -10.21 -9.78 -24.25
C ALA A 719 -8.84 -9.20 -23.94
N TRP A 720 -8.08 -9.97 -23.16
CA TRP A 720 -6.75 -9.65 -22.69
C TRP A 720 -5.73 -10.66 -23.20
N ASP A 721 -4.46 -10.30 -23.18
CA ASP A 721 -3.37 -11.21 -23.44
C ASP A 721 -3.09 -12.10 -22.22
N ALA A 722 -2.87 -13.40 -22.45
CA ALA A 722 -2.77 -14.37 -21.37
C ALA A 722 -1.47 -14.29 -20.56
N GLU A 723 -0.39 -13.77 -21.14
CA GLU A 723 0.93 -13.65 -20.49
C GLU A 723 1.13 -12.27 -19.87
N THR A 724 0.70 -11.22 -20.57
CA THR A 724 0.97 -9.81 -20.19
C THR A 724 -0.20 -9.13 -19.49
N GLY A 725 -1.42 -9.61 -19.69
CA GLY A 725 -2.63 -8.94 -19.21
C GLY A 725 -2.98 -7.64 -19.95
N GLU A 726 -2.35 -7.35 -21.10
CA GLU A 726 -2.71 -6.19 -21.93
C GLU A 726 -4.05 -6.39 -22.64
N VAL A 727 -4.78 -5.30 -22.89
CA VAL A 727 -6.07 -5.37 -23.60
C VAL A 727 -5.82 -5.57 -25.10
N LEU A 728 -6.35 -6.66 -25.65
CA LEU A 728 -6.21 -6.98 -27.07
C LEU A 728 -7.41 -6.53 -27.89
N VAL A 729 -8.62 -6.69 -27.34
CA VAL A 729 -9.88 -6.32 -28.02
C VAL A 729 -10.63 -5.27 -27.21
N THR A 730 -10.87 -4.12 -27.83
CA THR A 730 -11.72 -3.05 -27.28
C THR A 730 -12.94 -2.85 -28.17
N GLU A 731 -14.12 -2.75 -27.58
CA GLU A 731 -15.38 -2.32 -28.20
C GLU A 731 -15.60 -0.84 -27.88
N THR A 732 -15.92 -0.02 -28.88
CA THR A 732 -16.25 1.39 -28.75
C THR A 732 -17.57 1.66 -29.45
N VAL A 733 -18.39 2.54 -28.89
CA VAL A 733 -19.69 2.92 -29.48
C VAL A 733 -19.61 4.36 -29.99
N ASP A 734 -20.06 4.61 -31.22
CA ASP A 734 -20.08 5.97 -31.79
C ASP A 734 -21.36 6.76 -31.42
N GLU A 735 -21.46 8.00 -31.92
CA GLU A 735 -22.64 8.87 -31.72
C GLU A 735 -23.92 8.30 -32.33
N TYR A 736 -23.82 7.33 -33.24
CA TYR A 736 -24.93 6.68 -33.90
C TYR A 736 -25.33 5.34 -33.27
N SER A 737 -24.72 4.98 -32.14
CA SER A 737 -24.87 3.70 -31.46
C SER A 737 -24.37 2.47 -32.25
N ASP A 738 -23.51 2.68 -33.25
CA ASP A 738 -22.81 1.62 -33.95
C ASP A 738 -21.56 1.19 -33.16
N LYS A 739 -21.22 -0.10 -33.26
CA LYS A 739 -20.11 -0.71 -32.52
C LYS A 739 -18.88 -0.82 -33.40
N TYR A 740 -17.74 -0.42 -32.85
CA TYR A 740 -16.42 -0.53 -33.46
C TYR A 740 -15.52 -1.35 -32.55
N TYR A 741 -14.85 -2.34 -33.13
CA TYR A 741 -13.89 -3.19 -32.44
C TYR A 741 -12.49 -2.90 -32.95
N THR A 742 -11.54 -2.75 -32.03
CA THR A 742 -10.12 -2.69 -32.36
C THR A 742 -9.45 -3.93 -31.81
N PHE A 743 -8.70 -4.64 -32.66
CA PHE A 743 -7.90 -5.79 -32.28
C PHE A 743 -6.41 -5.52 -32.47
N ASN A 744 -5.65 -5.63 -31.39
CA ASN A 744 -4.20 -5.47 -31.37
C ASN A 744 -3.52 -6.84 -31.25
N TYR A 745 -2.50 -7.07 -32.08
CA TYR A 745 -1.66 -8.26 -32.04
C TYR A 745 -0.35 -7.92 -31.32
N PRO A 746 -0.02 -8.60 -30.21
CA PRO A 746 1.27 -8.47 -29.54
C PRO A 746 2.43 -9.01 -30.36
N ALA A 747 3.60 -8.39 -30.23
CA ALA A 747 4.80 -8.79 -30.95
C ALA A 747 5.31 -10.16 -30.54
N HIS A 748 5.20 -10.48 -29.25
CA HIS A 748 5.72 -11.72 -28.68
C HIS A 748 5.01 -12.98 -29.21
N TRP A 749 3.81 -12.85 -29.80
CA TRP A 749 3.10 -13.97 -30.45
C TRP A 749 3.89 -14.55 -31.63
N TYR A 750 4.58 -13.70 -32.40
CA TYR A 750 5.44 -14.15 -33.51
C TYR A 750 6.92 -14.09 -33.14
N TYR A 751 7.38 -13.00 -32.54
CA TYR A 751 8.78 -12.78 -32.20
C TYR A 751 9.05 -13.27 -30.77
N LYS A 752 9.42 -14.53 -30.62
CA LYS A 752 9.74 -15.12 -29.30
C LYS A 752 10.76 -14.28 -28.51
N GLY A 753 11.79 -13.73 -29.16
CA GLY A 753 12.80 -12.88 -28.50
C GLY A 753 12.29 -11.53 -27.96
N MET A 754 11.06 -11.13 -28.29
CA MET A 754 10.39 -9.95 -27.72
C MET A 754 9.53 -10.28 -26.49
N ALA A 755 9.43 -11.55 -26.09
CA ALA A 755 8.67 -11.99 -24.92
C ALA A 755 9.36 -11.63 -23.57
N GLN A 756 8.82 -12.16 -22.47
CA GLN A 756 9.28 -11.91 -21.11
C GLN A 756 10.59 -12.65 -20.80
N ALA A 757 11.55 -11.95 -20.20
CA ALA A 757 12.82 -12.52 -19.71
C ALA A 757 12.63 -13.51 -18.55
N ALA A 758 11.52 -13.40 -17.82
CA ALA A 758 11.19 -14.29 -16.71
C ALA A 758 11.05 -15.76 -17.11
N ASN A 759 10.89 -16.05 -18.40
CA ASN A 759 10.76 -17.41 -18.92
C ASN A 759 12.01 -18.27 -18.68
N ASN A 760 13.21 -17.69 -18.72
CA ASN A 760 14.47 -18.44 -18.56
C ASN A 760 15.56 -17.74 -17.74
N LEU A 761 15.38 -16.48 -17.33
CA LEU A 761 16.38 -15.75 -16.55
C LEU A 761 16.64 -16.44 -15.21
N GLY A 762 17.92 -16.66 -14.87
CA GLY A 762 18.31 -17.36 -13.65
C GLY A 762 18.11 -18.88 -13.70
N MET A 763 17.71 -19.45 -14.84
CA MET A 763 17.66 -20.90 -15.03
C MET A 763 19.06 -21.49 -14.85
N ARG A 764 19.14 -22.55 -14.04
CA ARG A 764 20.38 -23.30 -13.78
C ARG A 764 20.24 -24.74 -14.22
N GLY A 765 21.31 -25.29 -14.80
CA GLY A 765 21.32 -26.70 -15.21
C GLY A 765 22.72 -27.21 -15.48
N SER A 766 22.81 -28.46 -15.92
CA SER A 766 24.07 -29.10 -16.30
C SER A 766 24.10 -29.39 -17.80
N LEU A 767 25.23 -29.15 -18.44
CA LEU A 767 25.43 -29.36 -19.88
C LEU A 767 26.23 -30.63 -20.17
N SER A 768 25.92 -31.25 -21.31
CA SER A 768 26.71 -32.31 -21.91
C SER A 768 27.17 -31.90 -23.31
N TYR A 769 28.46 -32.04 -23.58
CA TYR A 769 29.03 -31.75 -24.89
C TYR A 769 28.78 -32.92 -25.84
N VAL A 770 28.25 -32.64 -27.04
CA VAL A 770 27.87 -33.65 -28.04
C VAL A 770 28.86 -33.68 -29.23
N GLY A 771 29.67 -32.63 -29.39
CA GLY A 771 30.68 -32.52 -30.46
C GLY A 771 30.46 -31.29 -31.35
N SER A 772 31.51 -30.86 -32.07
CA SER A 772 31.46 -29.72 -33.02
C SER A 772 30.91 -28.40 -32.44
N GLY A 773 31.08 -28.18 -31.13
CA GLY A 773 30.56 -27.00 -30.43
C GLY A 773 29.11 -27.07 -29.97
N PHE A 774 28.45 -28.23 -30.10
CA PHE A 774 27.08 -28.44 -29.66
C PHE A 774 27.01 -29.01 -28.24
N TYR A 775 26.04 -28.51 -27.47
CA TYR A 775 25.73 -28.89 -26.10
C TYR A 775 24.26 -29.32 -26.00
N THR A 776 23.97 -30.19 -25.04
CA THR A 776 22.61 -30.58 -24.63
C THR A 776 22.42 -30.29 -23.14
N ILE A 777 21.18 -30.02 -22.72
CA ILE A 777 20.83 -29.86 -21.31
C ILE A 777 20.51 -31.24 -20.73
N ASN A 778 21.08 -31.56 -19.57
CA ASN A 778 20.83 -32.84 -18.90
C ASN A 778 19.48 -32.84 -18.17
N GLY A 779 18.76 -33.97 -18.23
CA GLY A 779 17.57 -34.20 -17.42
C GLY A 779 16.28 -33.55 -17.91
N ILE A 780 16.23 -33.02 -19.14
CA ILE A 780 15.06 -32.30 -19.67
C ILE A 780 14.10 -33.17 -20.49
N SER A 781 14.34 -34.47 -20.69
CA SER A 781 13.40 -35.35 -21.42
C SER A 781 12.02 -35.38 -20.74
N PRO A 782 10.90 -35.23 -21.46
CA PRO A 782 10.74 -35.26 -22.93
C PRO A 782 10.85 -33.89 -23.65
N TYR A 783 11.20 -32.81 -22.95
CA TYR A 783 11.34 -31.46 -23.50
C TYR A 783 12.67 -31.29 -24.28
N LEU A 784 12.72 -30.26 -25.13
CA LEU A 784 13.88 -29.93 -25.95
C LEU A 784 14.59 -28.68 -25.40
N ALA A 785 15.90 -28.56 -25.65
CA ALA A 785 16.65 -27.37 -25.25
C ALA A 785 16.05 -26.06 -25.80
N GLY A 786 15.47 -26.08 -27.00
CA GLY A 786 14.78 -24.94 -27.60
C GLY A 786 13.44 -24.55 -26.97
N ASP A 787 12.92 -25.33 -26.01
CA ASP A 787 11.76 -24.94 -25.20
C ASP A 787 12.16 -24.01 -24.06
N PHE A 788 13.44 -24.01 -23.65
CA PHE A 788 13.96 -23.22 -22.54
C PHE A 788 14.95 -22.13 -22.94
N LEU A 789 15.74 -22.37 -24.00
CA LEU A 789 16.74 -21.43 -24.51
C LEU A 789 16.29 -20.82 -25.85
N ILE A 790 16.77 -19.61 -26.10
CA ILE A 790 16.58 -18.88 -27.35
C ILE A 790 17.93 -18.32 -27.85
N GLU A 791 18.05 -18.10 -29.16
CA GLU A 791 19.20 -17.40 -29.75
C GLU A 791 19.43 -16.05 -29.03
N GLY A 792 20.66 -15.82 -28.57
CA GLY A 792 21.06 -14.60 -27.87
C GLY A 792 20.94 -14.63 -26.34
N ASP A 793 20.61 -15.78 -25.74
CA ASP A 793 20.82 -16.03 -24.30
C ASP A 793 22.31 -15.99 -23.97
N GLU A 794 22.64 -15.36 -22.84
CA GLU A 794 23.98 -15.30 -22.26
C GLU A 794 24.04 -16.26 -21.07
N LEU A 795 24.90 -17.28 -21.19
CA LEU A 795 25.08 -18.32 -20.20
C LEU A 795 26.41 -18.10 -19.47
N TYR A 796 26.37 -18.05 -18.15
CA TYR A 796 27.54 -18.17 -17.31
C TYR A 796 27.85 -19.66 -17.12
N LEU A 797 28.96 -20.12 -17.70
CA LEU A 797 29.40 -21.50 -17.64
C LEU A 797 30.39 -21.66 -16.50
N VAL A 798 30.07 -22.54 -15.55
CA VAL A 798 30.92 -22.89 -14.41
C VAL A 798 31.54 -24.25 -14.66
N GLY A 799 32.86 -24.28 -14.79
CA GLY A 799 33.66 -25.45 -15.15
C GLY A 799 35.09 -25.32 -14.61
N SER A 800 36.09 -25.72 -15.41
CA SER A 800 37.52 -25.56 -15.07
C SER A 800 38.01 -24.11 -15.20
N SER A 801 37.37 -23.34 -16.09
CA SER A 801 37.52 -21.89 -16.21
C SER A 801 36.15 -21.28 -16.45
N ASP A 802 35.74 -20.37 -15.58
CA ASP A 802 34.46 -19.68 -15.72
C ASP A 802 34.48 -18.78 -16.96
N THR A 803 33.46 -18.90 -17.81
CA THR A 803 33.35 -18.12 -19.04
C THR A 803 31.89 -17.80 -19.36
N ILE A 804 31.67 -16.73 -20.13
CA ILE A 804 30.34 -16.35 -20.63
C ILE A 804 30.23 -16.82 -22.09
N GLY A 805 29.19 -17.61 -22.36
CA GLY A 805 28.87 -18.09 -23.70
C GLY A 805 27.54 -17.53 -24.19
N TRP A 806 27.48 -17.11 -25.46
CA TRP A 806 26.25 -16.71 -26.13
C TRP A 806 25.67 -17.89 -26.92
N VAL A 807 24.37 -18.11 -26.80
CA VAL A 807 23.64 -19.08 -27.62
C VAL A 807 23.52 -18.56 -29.05
N ARG A 808 24.19 -19.22 -29.98
CA ARG A 808 24.24 -18.80 -31.40
C ARG A 808 23.16 -19.47 -32.25
N GLU A 809 22.92 -20.76 -32.02
CA GLU A 809 22.06 -21.61 -32.85
C GLU A 809 21.47 -22.72 -31.99
N ILE A 810 20.20 -23.05 -32.23
CA ILE A 810 19.47 -24.11 -31.53
C ILE A 810 18.84 -25.03 -32.56
N ASN A 811 19.22 -26.31 -32.53
CA ASN A 811 18.72 -27.37 -33.40
C ASN A 811 18.03 -28.45 -32.55
N GLY A 812 16.78 -28.19 -32.16
CA GLY A 812 16.00 -29.08 -31.32
C GLY A 812 16.58 -29.19 -29.92
N ASN A 813 17.23 -30.32 -29.61
CA ASN A 813 17.85 -30.56 -28.29
C ASN A 813 19.31 -30.09 -28.19
N GLU A 814 19.96 -29.81 -29.32
CA GLU A 814 21.36 -29.40 -29.36
C GLU A 814 21.45 -27.88 -29.61
N PHE A 815 22.38 -27.21 -28.93
CA PHE A 815 22.62 -25.77 -29.14
C PHE A 815 24.11 -25.45 -29.15
N LYS A 816 24.49 -24.40 -29.87
CA LYS A 816 25.88 -23.97 -30.05
C LYS A 816 26.20 -22.70 -29.26
N LEU A 817 27.36 -22.70 -28.61
CA LEU A 817 27.87 -21.58 -27.82
C LEU A 817 29.09 -20.91 -28.47
N ILE A 818 29.16 -19.59 -28.36
CA ILE A 818 30.31 -18.78 -28.77
C ILE A 818 30.79 -17.89 -27.63
N ASP A 819 32.08 -17.58 -27.60
CA ASP A 819 32.69 -16.61 -26.68
C ASP A 819 32.46 -15.16 -27.15
N ARG A 820 33.02 -14.19 -26.42
CA ARG A 820 32.90 -12.76 -26.73
C ARG A 820 33.55 -12.39 -28.06
N GLU A 821 34.63 -13.07 -28.42
CA GLU A 821 35.39 -12.88 -29.65
C GLU A 821 34.75 -13.59 -30.86
N GLY A 822 33.78 -14.48 -30.63
CA GLY A 822 33.04 -15.23 -31.65
C GLY A 822 33.60 -16.61 -31.96
N ASN A 823 34.57 -17.11 -31.19
CA ASN A 823 35.04 -18.49 -31.29
C ASN A 823 34.03 -19.44 -30.67
N ILE A 824 33.92 -20.64 -31.25
CA ILE A 824 33.05 -21.69 -30.70
C ILE A 824 33.66 -22.19 -29.39
N ILE A 825 32.87 -22.22 -28.33
CA ILE A 825 33.31 -22.77 -27.05
C ILE A 825 33.32 -24.29 -27.18
N THR A 826 34.50 -24.89 -27.09
CA THR A 826 34.69 -26.36 -27.09
C THR A 826 35.21 -26.89 -25.76
N ASP A 827 35.83 -26.03 -24.95
CA ASP A 827 36.68 -26.44 -23.82
C ASP A 827 35.95 -26.53 -22.49
N ALA A 828 34.69 -26.08 -22.43
CA ALA A 828 33.80 -26.30 -21.27
C ALA A 828 33.44 -27.79 -21.05
N ALA A 829 34.04 -28.70 -21.82
CA ALA A 829 33.68 -30.11 -21.94
C ALA A 829 34.52 -31.10 -21.10
N SER A 830 35.51 -30.66 -20.31
CA SER A 830 36.37 -31.61 -19.56
C SER A 830 35.80 -32.07 -18.21
N SER A 831 34.75 -31.42 -17.68
CA SER A 831 34.01 -31.85 -16.50
C SER A 831 32.62 -31.23 -16.51
N ALA A 832 31.60 -31.95 -16.04
CA ALA A 832 30.17 -31.55 -16.01
C ALA A 832 29.96 -30.04 -15.76
N ALA A 833 29.85 -29.26 -16.84
CA ALA A 833 29.72 -27.82 -16.75
C ALA A 833 28.29 -27.49 -16.32
N THR A 834 28.18 -26.74 -15.23
CA THR A 834 26.90 -26.15 -14.85
C THR A 834 26.77 -24.79 -15.51
N PHE A 835 25.54 -24.39 -15.84
CA PHE A 835 25.29 -23.09 -16.42
C PHE A 835 24.22 -22.34 -15.63
N GLU A 836 24.28 -21.01 -15.70
CA GLU A 836 23.24 -20.10 -15.27
C GLU A 836 22.94 -19.10 -16.39
N VAL A 837 21.67 -18.90 -16.73
CA VAL A 837 21.27 -17.83 -17.66
C VAL A 837 21.41 -16.49 -16.94
N VAL A 838 22.48 -15.74 -17.25
CA VAL A 838 22.72 -14.41 -16.66
C VAL A 838 21.99 -13.30 -17.39
N ARG A 839 21.71 -13.50 -18.68
CA ARG A 839 20.90 -12.56 -19.47
C ARG A 839 20.08 -13.33 -20.50
N SER A 840 18.77 -13.14 -20.45
CA SER A 840 17.83 -13.75 -21.39
C SER A 840 17.85 -13.06 -22.75
N GLY A 841 17.77 -13.85 -23.82
CA GLY A 841 17.46 -13.48 -25.21
C GLY A 841 16.07 -12.87 -25.39
N HIS A 842 15.15 -13.13 -24.45
CA HIS A 842 13.88 -12.42 -24.35
C HIS A 842 14.11 -11.01 -23.79
N ARG A 843 13.75 -9.98 -24.56
CA ARG A 843 14.12 -8.58 -24.26
C ARG A 843 13.06 -7.76 -23.52
N ASN A 844 12.02 -8.38 -22.96
CA ASN A 844 10.91 -7.69 -22.28
C ASN A 844 10.27 -6.59 -23.17
N LEU A 845 9.96 -6.94 -24.41
CA LEU A 845 9.30 -6.05 -25.37
C LEU A 845 7.86 -6.50 -25.66
N GLN A 846 7.20 -7.07 -24.65
CA GLN A 846 5.90 -7.72 -24.78
C GLN A 846 4.77 -6.75 -25.12
N SER A 847 4.91 -5.47 -24.74
CA SER A 847 3.97 -4.37 -25.04
C SER A 847 4.04 -3.84 -26.48
N ALA A 848 5.03 -4.29 -27.25
CA ALA A 848 5.12 -3.88 -28.65
C ALA A 848 4.02 -4.57 -29.47
N GLY A 849 3.30 -3.81 -30.29
CA GLY A 849 2.31 -4.35 -31.23
C GLY A 849 2.90 -4.65 -32.61
N ILE A 850 2.41 -5.69 -33.28
CA ILE A 850 2.77 -6.06 -34.66
C ILE A 850 1.66 -5.81 -35.68
N MET A 851 0.40 -5.74 -35.26
CA MET A 851 -0.72 -5.44 -36.13
C MET A 851 -1.88 -4.85 -35.34
N ASN A 852 -2.58 -3.89 -35.92
CA ASN A 852 -3.81 -3.32 -35.40
C ASN A 852 -4.86 -3.35 -36.52
N VAL A 853 -6.07 -3.82 -36.19
CA VAL A 853 -7.21 -3.87 -37.11
C VAL A 853 -8.43 -3.24 -36.45
N THR A 854 -9.08 -2.30 -37.13
CA THR A 854 -10.35 -1.70 -36.70
C THR A 854 -11.48 -2.18 -37.61
N LEU A 855 -12.53 -2.74 -37.02
CA LEU A 855 -13.67 -3.35 -37.72
C LEU A 855 -15.00 -3.10 -37.00
N MET A 856 -16.14 -3.37 -37.64
CA MET A 856 -17.47 -3.20 -37.00
C MET A 856 -18.09 -4.49 -36.47
N GLU A 857 -17.64 -5.65 -36.94
CA GLU A 857 -18.11 -6.94 -36.40
C GLU A 857 -17.23 -7.40 -35.24
N ASN A 858 -17.76 -8.19 -34.31
CA ASN A 858 -16.97 -8.66 -33.17
C ASN A 858 -15.97 -9.73 -33.61
N PRO A 859 -14.65 -9.52 -33.49
CA PRO A 859 -13.66 -10.47 -33.98
C PRO A 859 -13.67 -11.80 -33.22
N LEU A 860 -14.17 -11.85 -31.98
CA LEU A 860 -14.11 -13.03 -31.13
C LEU A 860 -15.33 -13.96 -31.27
N LYS A 861 -16.32 -13.57 -32.08
CA LYS A 861 -17.57 -14.30 -32.24
C LYS A 861 -17.73 -14.87 -33.65
N ASP A 862 -18.33 -16.04 -33.73
CA ASP A 862 -18.77 -16.64 -34.99
C ASP A 862 -20.06 -15.97 -35.51
N GLY A 863 -20.46 -16.33 -36.73
CA GLY A 863 -21.71 -15.85 -37.34
C GLY A 863 -23.00 -16.29 -36.61
N SER A 864 -22.91 -17.19 -35.62
CA SER A 864 -24.00 -17.58 -34.74
C SER A 864 -23.97 -16.82 -33.40
N GLY A 865 -23.00 -15.94 -33.18
CA GLY A 865 -22.81 -15.15 -31.96
C GLY A 865 -22.08 -15.87 -30.82
N ASN A 866 -21.59 -17.09 -31.04
CA ASN A 866 -20.81 -17.85 -30.07
C ASN A 866 -19.34 -17.43 -30.12
N TYR A 867 -18.62 -17.56 -29.00
CA TYR A 867 -17.20 -17.25 -28.97
C TYR A 867 -16.38 -18.39 -29.58
N TYR A 868 -15.36 -18.02 -30.35
CA TYR A 868 -14.38 -18.99 -30.82
C TYR A 868 -13.62 -19.61 -29.65
N ALA A 869 -13.34 -20.93 -29.73
CA ALA A 869 -12.46 -21.61 -28.78
C ALA A 869 -10.96 -21.36 -29.09
N SER A 870 -10.65 -21.04 -30.34
CA SER A 870 -9.32 -20.65 -30.82
C SER A 870 -9.46 -19.81 -32.09
N ILE A 871 -8.50 -18.94 -32.36
CA ILE A 871 -8.43 -18.12 -33.56
C ILE A 871 -8.39 -19.05 -34.79
N PRO A 872 -9.39 -19.00 -35.69
CA PRO A 872 -9.40 -19.85 -36.88
C PRO A 872 -8.28 -19.44 -37.85
N THR A 873 -7.82 -20.37 -38.69
CA THR A 873 -6.80 -20.06 -39.71
C THR A 873 -7.27 -19.08 -40.79
N SER A 874 -8.58 -18.92 -40.95
CA SER A 874 -9.23 -17.91 -41.79
C SER A 874 -9.61 -16.62 -41.05
N PHE A 875 -9.10 -16.41 -39.83
CA PHE A 875 -9.44 -15.25 -39.01
C PHE A 875 -9.13 -13.94 -39.73
N LEU A 876 -10.12 -13.03 -39.75
CA LEU A 876 -10.10 -11.76 -40.48
C LEU A 876 -9.73 -11.88 -41.97
N GLN A 877 -9.81 -13.07 -42.58
CA GLN A 877 -9.60 -13.21 -44.02
C GLN A 877 -10.94 -13.14 -44.75
N THR A 878 -11.08 -12.18 -45.66
CA THR A 878 -12.29 -12.04 -46.47
C THR A 878 -12.01 -11.46 -47.86
N THR A 879 -12.84 -11.87 -48.82
CA THR A 879 -12.93 -11.29 -50.16
C THR A 879 -14.15 -10.40 -50.36
N ASP A 880 -14.99 -10.24 -49.32
CA ASP A 880 -16.19 -9.41 -49.32
C ASP A 880 -16.08 -8.31 -48.26
N TRP A 881 -16.59 -7.13 -48.58
CA TRP A 881 -16.58 -5.99 -47.66
C TRP A 881 -17.56 -6.18 -46.50
N SER A 882 -18.61 -7.01 -46.67
CA SER A 882 -19.69 -7.15 -45.68
C SER A 882 -19.37 -8.09 -44.52
N ASP A 883 -18.38 -8.97 -44.65
CA ASP A 883 -18.12 -10.04 -43.67
C ASP A 883 -17.65 -9.49 -42.31
N TRP A 884 -16.63 -8.63 -42.33
CA TRP A 884 -16.02 -8.07 -41.12
C TRP A 884 -16.17 -6.54 -41.03
N LYS A 885 -16.49 -5.88 -42.16
CA LYS A 885 -16.59 -4.40 -42.29
C LYS A 885 -15.36 -3.69 -41.72
N ILE A 886 -14.20 -3.98 -42.31
CA ILE A 886 -12.90 -3.48 -41.86
C ILE A 886 -12.69 -2.06 -42.36
N ILE A 887 -12.23 -1.18 -41.48
CA ILE A 887 -12.08 0.26 -41.76
C ILE A 887 -10.63 0.62 -42.01
N ASN A 888 -9.76 0.10 -41.13
CA ASN A 888 -8.33 0.35 -41.15
C ASN A 888 -7.55 -0.87 -40.66
N ALA A 889 -6.36 -1.06 -41.20
CA ALA A 889 -5.41 -2.06 -40.75
C ALA A 889 -3.98 -1.57 -40.98
N GLY A 890 -3.15 -1.68 -39.94
CA GLY A 890 -1.73 -1.36 -39.97
C GLY A 890 -0.91 -2.49 -39.39
N ALA A 891 0.29 -2.72 -39.92
CA ALA A 891 1.19 -3.74 -39.43
C ALA A 891 2.62 -3.21 -39.30
N VAL A 892 3.36 -3.74 -38.34
CA VAL A 892 4.78 -3.45 -38.11
C VAL A 892 5.56 -4.75 -38.18
N ASP A 893 6.66 -4.72 -38.92
CA ASP A 893 7.63 -5.80 -39.04
C ASP A 893 8.83 -5.48 -38.15
N TYR A 894 9.26 -6.42 -37.31
CA TYR A 894 10.45 -6.29 -36.47
C TYR A 894 11.55 -7.21 -36.97
N SER A 895 12.79 -6.84 -36.66
CA SER A 895 13.94 -7.71 -36.87
C SER A 895 14.95 -7.51 -35.76
N ASP A 896 15.63 -8.59 -35.41
CA ASP A 896 16.82 -8.59 -34.58
C ASP A 896 18.10 -8.67 -35.41
N ARG A 897 18.01 -8.84 -36.74
CA ARG A 897 19.14 -9.04 -37.65
C ARG A 897 19.37 -7.80 -38.50
N TRP A 898 20.45 -7.08 -38.24
CA TRP A 898 20.72 -5.79 -38.87
C TRP A 898 22.03 -5.79 -39.63
N LYS A 899 22.06 -5.16 -40.80
CA LYS A 899 23.32 -4.85 -41.48
C LYS A 899 23.99 -3.70 -40.75
N VAL A 900 25.04 -4.01 -39.98
CA VAL A 900 25.90 -3.02 -39.34
C VAL A 900 26.94 -2.46 -40.32
N GLY A 901 27.27 -1.18 -40.18
CA GLY A 901 28.40 -0.58 -40.89
C GLY A 901 29.74 -1.16 -40.40
N CYS A 902 30.70 -1.37 -41.30
CA CYS A 902 32.07 -1.81 -40.98
C CYS A 902 32.97 -0.66 -40.52
N GLU A 903 32.40 0.28 -39.78
CA GLU A 903 33.05 1.50 -39.32
C GLU A 903 33.44 1.34 -37.85
N CYS A 904 34.40 2.14 -37.38
CA CYS A 904 34.78 2.19 -35.96
C CYS A 904 35.33 0.87 -35.40
N GLY A 905 36.19 0.19 -36.18
CA GLY A 905 36.88 -1.04 -35.75
C GLY A 905 36.06 -2.32 -35.91
N VAL A 906 34.86 -2.26 -36.51
CA VAL A 906 34.07 -3.45 -36.87
C VAL A 906 34.55 -4.01 -38.21
N ASP A 907 35.35 -5.08 -38.19
CA ASP A 907 35.75 -5.81 -39.40
C ASP A 907 34.91 -7.08 -39.59
N LEU A 908 33.83 -6.97 -40.36
CA LEU A 908 32.98 -8.11 -40.75
C LEU A 908 33.69 -9.12 -41.69
N GLY A 909 34.93 -8.83 -42.10
CA GLY A 909 35.78 -9.71 -42.90
C GLY A 909 36.62 -10.70 -42.10
N SER A 910 36.66 -10.60 -40.76
CA SER A 910 37.31 -11.62 -39.92
C SER A 910 36.52 -12.95 -39.98
N ALA A 911 37.22 -14.09 -39.92
CA ALA A 911 36.57 -15.40 -39.95
C ALA A 911 35.72 -15.70 -38.70
N THR A 912 35.95 -14.97 -37.61
CA THR A 912 35.32 -15.12 -36.29
C THR A 912 35.04 -13.74 -35.68
N TYR A 913 33.75 -13.45 -35.45
CA TYR A 913 33.28 -12.31 -34.64
C TYR A 913 31.95 -12.68 -33.97
N ASN A 914 31.61 -12.04 -32.85
CA ASN A 914 30.35 -12.25 -32.15
C ASN A 914 29.29 -11.23 -32.60
N PRO A 915 28.19 -11.66 -33.28
CA PRO A 915 27.17 -10.75 -33.81
C PRO A 915 26.34 -10.05 -32.72
N TYR A 916 26.31 -10.58 -31.50
CA TYR A 916 25.58 -9.98 -30.37
C TYR A 916 26.35 -8.82 -29.74
N VAL A 917 27.69 -8.82 -29.81
CA VAL A 917 28.53 -7.74 -29.25
C VAL A 917 28.50 -6.49 -30.12
N VAL A 918 28.42 -6.65 -31.44
CA VAL A 918 28.35 -5.54 -32.41
C VAL A 918 26.91 -5.09 -32.71
N ASN A 919 25.91 -5.60 -31.98
CA ASN A 919 24.48 -5.34 -32.18
C ASN A 919 23.96 -5.65 -33.60
N GLU A 920 24.60 -6.59 -34.30
CA GLU A 920 24.06 -7.16 -35.55
C GLU A 920 22.87 -8.09 -35.23
N ARG A 921 22.96 -8.81 -34.11
CA ARG A 921 21.91 -9.70 -33.58
C ARG A 921 21.53 -9.36 -32.14
N GLY A 922 20.32 -9.77 -31.74
CA GLY A 922 19.86 -9.72 -30.34
C GLY A 922 19.30 -8.37 -29.88
N VAL A 923 19.25 -7.35 -30.74
CA VAL A 923 18.54 -6.09 -30.49
C VAL A 923 17.37 -5.96 -31.46
N TRP A 924 16.15 -6.15 -30.95
CA TRP A 924 14.92 -6.01 -31.72
C TRP A 924 14.64 -4.54 -32.05
N ARG A 925 14.43 -4.24 -33.33
CA ARG A 925 14.00 -2.91 -33.79
C ARG A 925 12.94 -3.03 -34.87
N THR A 926 12.22 -1.96 -35.13
CA THR A 926 11.26 -1.88 -36.24
C THR A 926 12.03 -1.92 -37.57
N LYS A 927 11.64 -2.84 -38.44
CA LYS A 927 12.18 -3.00 -39.80
C LYS A 927 11.36 -2.23 -40.80
N SER A 928 10.05 -2.41 -40.80
CA SER A 928 9.17 -1.67 -41.71
C SER A 928 7.78 -1.47 -41.10
N SER A 929 7.18 -0.33 -41.38
CA SER A 929 5.75 -0.08 -41.16
C SER A 929 4.98 -0.30 -42.45
N ARG A 930 3.88 -1.05 -42.39
CA ARG A 930 3.10 -1.47 -43.57
C ARG A 930 1.63 -1.09 -43.44
N THR A 931 1.03 -0.76 -44.56
CA THR A 931 -0.40 -0.47 -44.70
C THR A 931 -1.02 -1.41 -45.73
N TYR A 932 -2.26 -1.82 -45.51
CA TYR A 932 -2.95 -2.71 -46.43
C TYR A 932 -3.53 -1.94 -47.62
N LEU A 933 -3.22 -2.39 -48.84
CA LEU A 933 -3.65 -1.74 -50.09
C LEU A 933 -4.86 -2.47 -50.67
N THR A 934 -6.03 -1.85 -50.60
CA THR A 934 -7.28 -2.40 -51.16
C THR A 934 -8.24 -1.27 -51.53
N GLY A 935 -9.26 -1.60 -52.34
CA GLY A 935 -10.34 -0.68 -52.65
C GLY A 935 -11.24 -0.44 -51.44
N ARG A 936 -12.09 0.60 -51.51
CA ARG A 936 -13.14 0.85 -50.52
C ARG A 936 -14.52 0.65 -51.15
N ASN A 937 -15.47 0.10 -50.39
CA ASN A 937 -16.84 -0.04 -50.84
C ASN A 937 -17.51 1.34 -50.98
N LYS A 938 -18.42 1.46 -51.94
CA LYS A 938 -19.21 2.66 -52.23
C LYS A 938 -20.63 2.24 -52.55
N GLN A 939 -21.64 2.91 -52.00
CA GLN A 939 -23.04 2.72 -52.35
C GLN A 939 -23.54 3.90 -53.22
N ASP A 940 -24.68 3.72 -53.89
CA ASP A 940 -25.26 4.75 -54.75
C ASP A 940 -25.91 5.90 -53.95
N THR A 941 -26.22 5.67 -52.68
CA THR A 941 -26.75 6.67 -51.74
C THR A 941 -25.65 7.11 -50.77
N LEU A 942 -25.12 8.31 -50.99
CA LEU A 942 -24.02 8.91 -50.23
C LEU A 942 -24.37 9.00 -48.73
N THR A 943 -23.93 8.02 -47.95
CA THR A 943 -23.98 8.06 -46.48
C THR A 943 -22.62 7.66 -45.91
N PRO A 944 -21.84 8.61 -45.35
CA PRO A 944 -20.51 8.32 -44.79
C PRO A 944 -20.49 7.24 -43.71
N ARG A 945 -21.65 6.93 -43.09
CA ARG A 945 -21.81 5.92 -42.04
C ARG A 945 -21.73 4.46 -42.54
N ARG A 946 -22.07 4.17 -43.80
CA ARG A 946 -22.16 2.78 -44.32
C ARG A 946 -21.22 2.49 -45.50
N GLU A 947 -20.27 3.37 -45.73
CA GLU A 947 -19.32 3.33 -46.86
C GLU A 947 -17.88 3.47 -46.37
N GLY A 948 -16.91 3.10 -47.20
CA GLY A 948 -15.49 3.25 -46.88
C GLY A 948 -14.82 2.01 -46.28
N TYR A 949 -15.49 0.87 -46.18
CA TYR A 949 -14.90 -0.40 -45.74
C TYR A 949 -14.00 -1.02 -46.81
N PHE A 950 -13.00 -1.79 -46.39
CA PHE A 950 -12.12 -2.53 -47.28
C PHE A 950 -12.89 -3.55 -48.14
N THR A 951 -12.62 -3.57 -49.45
CA THR A 951 -13.26 -4.53 -50.38
C THR A 951 -12.85 -5.98 -50.17
N SER A 952 -11.64 -6.19 -49.64
CA SER A 952 -11.09 -7.49 -49.27
C SER A 952 -10.03 -7.25 -48.21
N PHE A 953 -9.74 -8.24 -47.37
CA PHE A 953 -8.69 -8.13 -46.36
C PHE A 953 -8.06 -9.49 -46.07
N ALA A 954 -6.74 -9.48 -45.88
CA ALA A 954 -5.98 -10.61 -45.38
C ALA A 954 -4.95 -10.12 -44.36
N PRO A 955 -4.98 -10.60 -43.11
CA PRO A 955 -4.03 -10.18 -42.10
C PRO A 955 -2.59 -10.54 -42.49
N MET A 956 -1.64 -9.69 -42.10
CA MET A 956 -0.22 -9.95 -42.34
C MET A 956 0.28 -11.12 -41.49
N TYR A 957 -0.15 -11.20 -40.24
CA TYR A 957 0.19 -12.30 -39.34
C TYR A 957 -0.98 -13.28 -39.28
N LYS A 958 -0.73 -14.52 -39.70
CA LYS A 958 -1.73 -15.61 -39.76
C LYS A 958 -1.28 -16.81 -38.97
N GLN A 959 -2.25 -17.54 -38.46
CA GLN A 959 -1.99 -18.79 -37.77
C GLN A 959 -2.12 -19.98 -38.72
N SER A 960 -1.24 -20.96 -38.58
CA SER A 960 -1.30 -22.26 -39.25
C SER A 960 -2.13 -23.26 -38.45
N ASN A 961 -2.52 -24.39 -39.07
CA ASN A 961 -3.29 -25.46 -38.39
C ASN A 961 -2.59 -26.05 -37.14
N GLY A 962 -1.30 -25.78 -36.93
CA GLY A 962 -0.52 -26.23 -35.77
C GLY A 962 -0.24 -25.14 -34.74
N GLY A 963 -0.92 -23.99 -34.78
CA GLY A 963 -0.76 -22.91 -33.80
C GLY A 963 0.39 -21.93 -34.09
N THR A 964 1.27 -22.24 -35.05
CA THR A 964 2.42 -21.39 -35.41
C THR A 964 1.99 -20.20 -36.28
N TRP A 965 2.48 -19.01 -35.92
CA TRP A 965 2.27 -17.77 -36.68
C TRP A 965 3.23 -17.67 -37.87
N TYR A 966 2.73 -17.21 -39.02
CA TYR A 966 3.52 -16.92 -40.21
C TYR A 966 3.09 -15.58 -40.83
N LYS A 967 3.98 -15.01 -41.66
CA LYS A 967 3.75 -13.73 -42.35
C LYS A 967 3.23 -13.94 -43.76
N ASN A 968 2.22 -13.16 -44.15
CA ASN A 968 1.73 -13.06 -45.52
C ASN A 968 1.76 -11.58 -45.95
N PHE A 969 2.53 -11.28 -46.99
CA PHE A 969 2.73 -9.91 -47.48
C PHE A 969 1.79 -9.53 -48.64
N GLN A 970 0.86 -10.39 -49.03
CA GLN A 970 -0.05 -10.10 -50.13
C GLN A 970 -0.87 -8.83 -49.85
N ASN A 971 -0.85 -7.88 -50.79
CA ASN A 971 -1.48 -6.56 -50.69
C ASN A 971 -0.97 -5.65 -49.55
N TRP A 972 0.12 -6.01 -48.87
CA TRP A 972 0.75 -5.18 -47.85
C TRP A 972 1.95 -4.40 -48.42
N THR A 973 1.83 -3.08 -48.47
CA THR A 973 2.91 -2.19 -48.94
C THR A 973 3.59 -1.52 -47.75
N PHE A 974 4.93 -1.47 -47.76
CA PHE A 974 5.68 -0.75 -46.73
C PHE A 974 5.70 0.75 -47.02
N VAL A 975 5.60 1.57 -45.97
CA VAL A 975 5.67 3.04 -46.05
C VAL A 975 7.12 3.50 -45.95
N ALA A 976 7.84 2.95 -44.95
CA ALA A 976 9.25 3.14 -44.72
C ALA A 976 9.88 1.83 -44.25
N GLU A 977 11.13 1.60 -44.64
CA GLU A 977 11.95 0.47 -44.20
C GLU A 977 13.35 0.95 -43.84
N VAL A 978 13.84 0.55 -42.67
CA VAL A 978 15.23 0.82 -42.26
C VAL A 978 16.13 -0.26 -42.84
N THR A 979 17.18 0.14 -43.55
CA THR A 979 18.08 -0.79 -44.26
C THR A 979 19.42 -0.98 -43.55
N LYS A 980 19.88 0.01 -42.79
CA LYS A 980 21.16 -0.04 -42.06
C LYS A 980 21.06 0.64 -40.69
N TYR A 981 21.75 0.04 -39.72
CA TYR A 981 21.96 0.61 -38.40
C TYR A 981 23.44 0.73 -38.10
N SER A 982 23.79 1.66 -37.22
CA SER A 982 25.11 1.72 -36.63
C SER A 982 25.26 0.60 -35.58
N PRO A 983 26.49 0.16 -35.28
CA PRO A 983 26.76 -0.75 -34.16
C PRO A 983 26.24 -0.22 -32.81
N TYR A 984 26.04 1.10 -32.69
CA TYR A 984 25.53 1.77 -31.49
C TYR A 984 23.99 1.92 -31.49
N GLY A 985 23.31 1.54 -32.58
CA GLY A 985 21.86 1.46 -32.69
C GLY A 985 21.15 2.64 -33.32
N PHE A 986 21.89 3.57 -33.93
CA PHE A 986 21.31 4.68 -34.70
C PHE A 986 20.93 4.23 -36.11
N GLU A 987 19.84 4.77 -36.65
CA GLU A 987 19.44 4.56 -38.05
C GLU A 987 20.42 5.27 -38.98
N LEU A 988 21.11 4.53 -39.85
CA LEU A 988 22.06 5.08 -40.81
C LEU A 988 21.46 5.25 -42.20
N GLU A 989 20.57 4.35 -42.60
CA GLU A 989 19.90 4.38 -43.91
C GLU A 989 18.47 3.85 -43.78
N ASN A 990 17.52 4.57 -44.37
CA ASN A 990 16.15 4.12 -44.57
C ASN A 990 15.73 4.34 -46.03
N ARG A 991 14.63 3.69 -46.43
CA ARG A 991 14.01 3.85 -47.75
C ARG A 991 12.50 3.96 -47.65
N ASP A 992 11.90 4.70 -48.57
CA ASP A 992 10.45 4.76 -48.74
C ASP A 992 9.93 3.75 -49.77
N ALA A 993 8.61 3.70 -49.94
CA ALA A 993 7.92 2.83 -50.89
C ALA A 993 8.35 2.99 -52.36
N LEU A 994 8.94 4.14 -52.73
CA LEU A 994 9.44 4.45 -54.07
C LEU A 994 10.94 4.12 -54.24
N ASP A 995 11.53 3.44 -53.25
CA ASP A 995 12.97 3.14 -53.14
C ASP A 995 13.85 4.40 -53.08
N ARG A 996 13.29 5.55 -52.67
CA ARG A 996 14.08 6.75 -52.37
C ARG A 996 14.70 6.57 -50.98
N LYS A 997 16.02 6.71 -50.92
CA LYS A 997 16.79 6.48 -49.69
C LYS A 997 17.09 7.78 -48.97
N SER A 998 17.07 7.74 -47.64
CA SER A 998 17.63 8.80 -46.82
C SER A 998 18.69 8.22 -45.90
N ALA A 999 19.74 9.00 -45.65
CA ALA A 999 20.89 8.55 -44.88
C ALA A 999 21.31 9.61 -43.86
N ALA A 1000 21.82 9.16 -42.72
CA ALA A 1000 22.30 10.01 -41.65
C ALA A 1000 23.71 9.60 -41.25
N GLN A 1001 24.63 10.57 -41.20
CA GLN A 1001 25.98 10.40 -40.70
C GLN A 1001 26.06 10.98 -39.27
N TYR A 1002 26.63 10.20 -38.36
CA TYR A 1002 26.82 10.59 -36.96
C TYR A 1002 28.29 10.89 -36.67
N GLY A 1003 28.55 11.78 -35.70
CA GLY A 1003 29.88 12.15 -35.22
C GLY A 1003 29.85 12.50 -33.74
N TYR A 1004 30.93 13.08 -33.23
CA TYR A 1004 31.11 13.33 -31.78
C TYR A 1004 30.88 12.04 -30.96
N ASN A 1005 31.67 11.00 -31.24
CA ASN A 1005 31.49 9.66 -30.67
C ASN A 1005 30.11 9.03 -30.98
N ASN A 1006 29.63 9.19 -32.23
CA ASN A 1006 28.32 8.70 -32.68
C ASN A 1006 27.11 9.21 -31.89
N THR A 1007 27.24 10.30 -31.12
CA THR A 1007 26.14 10.82 -30.30
C THR A 1007 25.27 11.85 -31.02
N PHE A 1008 25.83 12.54 -32.01
CA PHE A 1008 25.14 13.61 -32.74
C PHE A 1008 25.07 13.34 -34.24
N PRO A 1009 23.91 13.56 -34.89
CA PRO A 1009 23.81 13.55 -36.34
C PRO A 1009 24.51 14.80 -36.92
N MET A 1010 25.55 14.59 -37.72
CA MET A 1010 26.31 15.68 -38.35
C MET A 1010 25.74 16.05 -39.72
N ALA A 1011 25.24 15.08 -40.46
CA ALA A 1011 24.64 15.28 -41.77
C ALA A 1011 23.46 14.33 -41.98
N VAL A 1012 22.40 14.85 -42.57
CA VAL A 1012 21.24 14.06 -43.00
C VAL A 1012 20.96 14.42 -44.45
N GLY A 1013 20.97 13.41 -45.32
CA GLY A 1013 20.70 13.56 -46.73
C GLY A 1013 19.41 12.87 -47.12
N ALA A 1014 18.58 13.57 -47.90
CA ALA A 1014 17.42 12.99 -48.57
C ALA A 1014 17.81 12.56 -49.99
N ASN A 1015 17.22 11.46 -50.47
CA ASN A 1015 17.48 10.89 -51.79
C ASN A 1015 18.97 10.54 -52.04
N THR A 1016 19.64 10.01 -51.01
CA THR A 1016 21.05 9.58 -51.06
C THR A 1016 21.24 8.30 -50.26
N ARG A 1017 22.10 7.40 -50.74
CA ARG A 1017 22.51 6.21 -49.97
C ARG A 1017 23.49 6.61 -48.87
N TYR A 1018 23.64 5.76 -47.86
CA TYR A 1018 24.65 5.98 -46.82
C TYR A 1018 26.06 6.06 -47.41
N ARG A 1019 26.38 5.27 -48.43
CA ARG A 1019 27.68 5.35 -49.13
C ARG A 1019 27.89 6.61 -49.99
N GLU A 1020 26.84 7.40 -50.21
CA GLU A 1020 26.85 8.58 -51.09
C GLU A 1020 26.85 9.89 -50.29
N ILE A 1021 26.59 9.83 -48.98
CA ILE A 1021 26.69 10.98 -48.08
C ILE A 1021 28.08 11.04 -47.47
N GLY A 1022 28.59 12.25 -47.28
CA GLY A 1022 29.87 12.48 -46.62
C GLY A 1022 29.94 13.91 -46.13
N PHE A 1023 30.21 14.06 -44.84
CA PHE A 1023 30.43 15.34 -44.19
C PHE A 1023 31.52 15.18 -43.14
N ASP A 1024 32.47 16.11 -43.14
CA ASP A 1024 33.47 16.22 -42.08
C ASP A 1024 33.56 17.68 -41.67
N GLY A 1025 33.31 17.93 -40.39
CA GLY A 1025 33.38 19.27 -39.80
C GLY A 1025 34.74 19.59 -39.18
N PHE A 1026 35.65 18.62 -39.06
CA PHE A 1026 36.97 18.75 -38.40
C PHE A 1026 36.96 19.07 -36.89
N GLU A 1027 35.78 19.16 -36.28
CA GLU A 1027 35.59 19.55 -34.88
C GLU A 1027 35.60 18.36 -33.91
N ASP A 1028 35.36 17.14 -34.39
CA ASP A 1028 35.11 15.95 -33.55
C ASP A 1028 36.35 15.04 -33.36
N TYR A 1029 37.53 15.49 -33.79
CA TYR A 1029 38.72 14.64 -33.85
C TYR A 1029 39.31 14.33 -32.47
N GLY A 1030 39.08 15.20 -31.49
CA GLY A 1030 39.50 15.03 -30.09
C GLY A 1030 38.55 14.22 -29.22
N PHE A 1031 37.45 13.70 -29.77
CA PHE A 1031 36.53 12.82 -29.03
C PHE A 1031 36.95 11.35 -29.18
N ASP A 1032 36.99 10.63 -28.05
CA ASP A 1032 37.18 9.19 -28.00
C ASP A 1032 35.91 8.48 -28.49
N GLY A 1033 36.04 7.57 -29.46
CA GLY A 1033 34.90 6.86 -30.04
C GLY A 1033 35.26 6.00 -31.23
N CYS A 1034 35.28 6.60 -32.42
CA CYS A 1034 35.67 5.95 -33.66
C CYS A 1034 37.13 6.30 -33.99
N SER A 1035 38.07 5.43 -33.61
CA SER A 1035 39.51 5.67 -33.79
C SER A 1035 40.08 5.16 -35.10
N VAL A 1036 39.32 4.30 -35.82
CA VAL A 1036 39.72 3.69 -37.08
C VAL A 1036 38.51 3.50 -37.99
N ASN A 1037 38.68 3.78 -39.28
CA ASN A 1037 37.69 3.52 -40.32
C ASN A 1037 36.32 4.21 -40.10
N ALA A 1038 36.33 5.49 -39.70
CA ALA A 1038 35.11 6.30 -39.67
C ALA A 1038 34.52 6.49 -41.08
N HIS A 1039 33.19 6.65 -41.19
CA HIS A 1039 32.44 6.73 -42.46
C HIS A 1039 33.08 7.69 -43.48
N PHE A 1040 33.09 8.98 -43.13
CA PHE A 1040 33.68 10.05 -43.92
C PHE A 1040 34.43 10.98 -42.95
N SER A 1041 35.72 10.72 -42.75
CA SER A 1041 36.57 11.53 -41.86
C SER A 1041 38.03 11.50 -42.30
N PHE A 1042 38.63 12.69 -42.41
CA PHE A 1042 40.06 12.85 -42.71
C PHE A 1042 40.99 12.57 -41.52
N LYS A 1043 40.45 12.11 -40.38
CA LYS A 1043 41.24 11.75 -39.18
C LYS A 1043 42.28 10.66 -39.44
N ASP A 1044 41.93 9.68 -40.28
CA ASP A 1044 42.83 8.56 -40.64
C ASP A 1044 43.82 8.93 -41.76
N ALA A 1045 43.62 10.08 -42.44
CA ALA A 1045 44.53 10.53 -43.47
C ALA A 1045 45.82 11.04 -42.81
N THR A 1046 46.94 10.43 -43.16
CA THR A 1046 48.23 10.56 -42.47
C THR A 1046 48.91 11.90 -42.74
N TYR A 1047 48.32 13.07 -42.40
CA TYR A 1047 49.01 14.37 -42.51
C TYR A 1047 48.47 15.43 -41.53
N ALA A 1048 49.40 16.27 -41.04
CA ALA A 1048 49.23 17.34 -40.06
C ALA A 1048 48.44 18.57 -40.59
N GLY A 1049 47.17 18.35 -40.95
CA GLY A 1049 46.32 19.36 -41.61
C GLY A 1049 45.36 20.14 -40.72
N LEU A 1050 45.19 19.82 -39.44
CA LEU A 1050 44.27 20.57 -38.57
C LEU A 1050 44.89 21.91 -38.13
N ASP A 1051 44.33 23.02 -38.61
CA ASP A 1051 44.68 24.37 -38.15
C ASP A 1051 43.62 24.88 -37.17
N SER A 1052 44.04 25.41 -36.03
CA SER A 1052 43.16 26.05 -35.03
C SER A 1052 43.17 27.58 -35.10
N LEU A 1053 44.09 28.16 -35.89
CA LEU A 1053 44.24 29.62 -36.03
C LEU A 1053 43.32 30.20 -37.10
N HIS A 1054 43.02 29.45 -38.17
CA HIS A 1054 42.25 29.92 -39.31
C HIS A 1054 41.01 29.04 -39.55
N ALA A 1055 39.94 29.26 -38.78
CA ALA A 1055 38.66 28.57 -38.93
C ALA A 1055 37.53 29.57 -39.22
N HIS A 1056 36.55 29.15 -40.04
CA HIS A 1056 35.47 30.03 -40.51
C HIS A 1056 34.36 30.17 -39.45
N THR A 1057 33.81 29.04 -39.00
CA THR A 1057 32.69 28.98 -38.02
C THR A 1057 32.88 27.89 -36.96
N GLY A 1058 34.09 27.33 -36.82
CA GLY A 1058 34.44 26.24 -35.90
C GLY A 1058 35.76 26.50 -35.15
N ARG A 1059 36.24 25.54 -34.34
CA ARG A 1059 37.54 25.60 -33.64
C ARG A 1059 38.70 25.17 -34.53
N HIS A 1060 38.43 24.36 -35.55
CA HIS A 1060 39.44 23.75 -36.41
C HIS A 1060 39.07 23.89 -37.89
N SER A 1061 40.09 23.80 -38.74
CA SER A 1061 39.93 23.73 -40.19
C SER A 1061 40.97 22.77 -40.78
N PHE A 1062 40.73 22.31 -42.00
CA PHE A 1062 41.67 21.46 -42.72
C PHE A 1062 42.52 22.29 -43.70
N LYS A 1063 43.81 22.44 -43.39
CA LYS A 1063 44.79 23.19 -44.17
C LYS A 1063 45.28 22.37 -45.36
N VAL A 1064 45.10 22.92 -46.55
CA VAL A 1064 45.69 22.43 -47.81
C VAL A 1064 46.62 23.52 -48.34
N ALA A 1065 47.92 23.22 -48.49
CA ALA A 1065 48.88 24.20 -49.01
C ALA A 1065 48.73 24.38 -50.53
N ALA A 1066 49.19 25.51 -51.06
CA ALA A 1066 49.11 25.80 -52.48
C ALA A 1066 49.90 24.75 -53.29
N GLY A 1067 49.23 24.09 -54.23
CA GLY A 1067 49.80 23.01 -55.04
C GLY A 1067 49.61 21.60 -54.47
N ASP A 1068 49.17 21.47 -53.22
CA ASP A 1068 48.91 20.18 -52.57
C ASP A 1068 47.45 19.73 -52.75
N SER A 1069 47.23 18.42 -52.65
CA SER A 1069 45.88 17.82 -52.61
C SER A 1069 45.78 16.84 -51.45
N ALA A 1070 44.72 16.94 -50.66
CA ALA A 1070 44.40 15.93 -49.66
C ALA A 1070 43.56 14.82 -50.30
N ARG A 1071 43.98 13.56 -50.11
CA ARG A 1071 43.29 12.39 -50.63
C ARG A 1071 42.96 11.45 -49.49
N MET A 1072 41.71 11.01 -49.44
CA MET A 1072 41.23 10.00 -48.51
C MET A 1072 40.68 8.83 -49.33
N SER A 1073 41.13 7.61 -49.02
CA SER A 1073 40.57 6.38 -49.58
C SER A 1073 39.80 5.66 -48.48
N LYS A 1074 38.52 5.36 -48.72
CA LYS A 1074 37.65 4.67 -47.75
C LYS A 1074 36.96 3.48 -48.41
N LYS A 1075 36.80 2.40 -47.64
CA LYS A 1075 36.02 1.24 -48.04
C LYS A 1075 34.57 1.47 -47.59
N LEU A 1076 33.70 1.81 -48.52
CA LEU A 1076 32.29 2.15 -48.25
C LEU A 1076 31.34 0.93 -48.27
N GLU A 1077 31.86 -0.25 -48.62
CA GLU A 1077 31.12 -1.51 -48.61
C GLU A 1077 31.88 -2.59 -47.86
N CYS A 1078 31.19 -3.25 -46.93
CA CYS A 1078 31.71 -4.39 -46.21
C CYS A 1078 31.67 -5.62 -47.12
N THR A 1079 32.75 -6.40 -47.16
CA THR A 1079 32.80 -7.67 -47.88
C THR A 1079 31.94 -8.67 -47.12
N THR A 1080 30.68 -8.82 -47.52
CA THR A 1080 29.79 -9.85 -46.98
C THR A 1080 30.20 -11.19 -47.60
N ARG A 1081 30.59 -12.18 -46.79
CA ARG A 1081 30.42 -13.57 -47.21
C ARG A 1081 28.92 -13.81 -47.27
N GLU A 1082 28.37 -13.95 -48.47
CA GLU A 1082 27.10 -14.64 -48.64
C GLU A 1082 27.32 -16.06 -48.12
N HIS A 1083 26.93 -16.32 -46.88
CA HIS A 1083 26.69 -17.68 -46.43
C HIS A 1083 25.28 -18.06 -46.90
N PRO A 1084 25.11 -19.25 -47.51
CA PRO A 1084 23.83 -19.72 -48.04
C PRO A 1084 22.73 -19.80 -46.97
#